data_AF-A0A1H7CI74-F1
#
_entry.id   AF-A0A1H7CI74-F1
#
_cell.length_a   1.000
_cell.length_b   1.000
_cell.length_c   1.000
_cell.angle_alpha   90.00
_cell.angle_beta   90.00
_cell.angle_gamma   90.00
#
_symmetry.space_group_name_H-M   'P 1'
#
loop_
_entity.id
_entity.type
_entity.pdbx_description
1 polymer ?
#
loop_
_entity_poly.entity_id
_entity_poly.type
_entity_poly.pdbx_seq_one_letter_code
_entity_poly.pdbx_strand_id
1 'polypeptide(L)'
;MNLLAIDAPQAETREAIAPACPYPGLRPFSERESRVFFGRESEIAAITGLLEERQLVVVHGASGCGKSSVVRAGVIPVFRLDAMANSMDARIIIVRPGDPGGPLQALARKLEVEFPREPDEEAADSADLGDGDMPWPTLLAVSPDWAEDIGTIAAEADATLCIVFDQFEEIFAVNRTGSAAEVRRVIDFLISLGEPAPEGTALGKRSLSVIVTMRSDYLGHCAIWDGFAEAVNRCQYLLPRISTVGLIRAIHEPARRAGGSVTNGVADLLMPVISREIDGLPILQHALMRAWHASEDGEVDEAALAAVGGAEHALSRHADETLAAAVGDDLSRAEAADWIFRSLSDLDSDGRIIRRSVSLRQLMAETGADKATICPILDAFRARAASLIMPFPPDPLDEDAIVSVSHEALLRQWERVADSQFDRKGRARGLVYREFQDGMIWRSLATQAQSHAQDDTIVLGAAATEQRLPWYRDIEKRPGWIARHSPQGVLGAGSTRDWASVADLMAASDRNLRREKDLVARLRRNQRLVSMFAIGIVALTVALAILVAVNMRSWAEKEKSEAQAELSKARETAAANTSALYKIQLDSAEAMARRYCAGASGGSAVELPCYERQKRAYLQELARNARAAAVLPQQAAPPTGTAFSPFIGGVPGLARAPQSGDKK
;
A
#
# COMPACT_ATOMS: atom_id res chain seq x y z
N MET A 1 58.64 38.51 -56.30
CA MET A 1 58.51 37.06 -55.96
C MET A 1 58.25 36.97 -54.45
N ASN A 2 57.60 35.90 -53.98
CA ASN A 2 57.08 35.70 -52.62
C ASN A 2 55.91 36.61 -52.20
N LEU A 3 54.71 36.09 -52.48
CA LEU A 3 53.43 36.40 -51.84
C LEU A 3 52.98 35.09 -51.17
N LEU A 4 53.04 35.03 -49.84
CA LEU A 4 52.35 34.03 -48.99
C LEU A 4 52.01 34.80 -47.70
N ALA A 5 50.77 35.28 -47.56
CA ALA A 5 49.62 34.49 -47.08
C ALA A 5 49.78 34.18 -45.58
N ILE A 6 49.28 35.11 -44.76
CA ILE A 6 49.02 34.88 -43.33
C ILE A 6 47.64 34.25 -43.26
N ASP A 7 47.55 32.98 -42.90
CA ASP A 7 46.26 32.31 -42.72
C ASP A 7 45.49 32.95 -41.57
N ALA A 8 44.27 33.39 -41.87
CA ALA A 8 43.30 33.75 -40.84
C ALA A 8 42.87 32.46 -40.11
N PRO A 9 42.67 32.49 -38.78
CA PRO A 9 42.14 31.34 -38.06
C PRO A 9 40.76 31.01 -38.62
N GLN A 10 40.62 29.79 -39.15
CA GLN A 10 39.36 29.32 -39.70
C GLN A 10 38.29 29.35 -38.61
N ALA A 11 37.22 30.10 -38.84
CA ALA A 11 36.06 30.05 -37.97
C ALA A 11 35.45 28.65 -38.05
N GLU A 12 35.66 27.84 -37.02
CA GLU A 12 34.89 26.61 -36.81
C GLU A 12 33.42 27.00 -36.65
N THR A 13 32.69 26.98 -37.77
CA THR A 13 31.24 27.07 -37.76
C THR A 13 30.73 25.82 -37.04
N ARG A 14 30.51 25.93 -35.72
CA ARG A 14 29.93 24.86 -34.90
C ARG A 14 28.52 24.57 -35.39
N GLU A 15 28.43 23.68 -36.38
CA GLU A 15 27.21 23.08 -36.86
C GLU A 15 26.65 22.23 -35.71
N ALA A 16 25.85 22.87 -34.84
CA ALA A 16 25.26 22.22 -33.69
C ALA A 16 24.33 21.09 -34.17
N ILE A 17 24.87 19.87 -34.10
CA ILE A 17 24.27 18.60 -34.48
C ILE A 17 22.90 18.48 -33.81
N ALA A 18 21.89 18.02 -34.56
CA ALA A 18 20.57 17.77 -34.00
C ALA A 18 20.66 16.79 -32.80
N PRO A 19 19.82 16.96 -31.76
CA PRO A 19 19.85 16.04 -30.62
C PRO A 19 19.51 14.62 -31.07
N ALA A 20 20.22 13.62 -30.53
CA ALA A 20 20.09 12.21 -30.91
C ALA A 20 18.67 11.62 -30.70
N CYS A 21 17.86 12.27 -29.87
CA CYS A 21 16.40 12.14 -29.87
C CYS A 21 15.80 13.55 -29.93
N PRO A 22 14.91 13.86 -30.91
CA PRO A 22 14.34 15.19 -31.06
C PRO A 22 13.18 15.48 -30.09
N TYR A 23 12.66 14.46 -29.41
CA TYR A 23 11.61 14.59 -28.41
C TYR A 23 12.22 14.53 -26.99
N PRO A 24 11.97 15.52 -26.12
CA PRO A 24 12.61 15.61 -24.81
C PRO A 24 11.97 14.72 -23.73
N GLY A 25 10.80 14.13 -23.98
CA GLY A 25 10.02 13.40 -22.97
C GLY A 25 9.19 14.33 -22.09
N LEU A 26 9.24 14.14 -20.75
CA LEU A 26 8.46 14.96 -19.80
C LEU A 26 9.13 16.29 -19.41
N ARG A 27 10.43 16.46 -19.67
CA ARG A 27 11.10 17.74 -19.41
C ARG A 27 10.69 18.79 -20.46
N PRO A 28 10.67 20.09 -20.12
CA PRO A 28 10.49 21.12 -21.13
C PRO A 28 11.65 21.09 -22.16
N PHE A 29 11.36 21.53 -23.38
CA PHE A 29 12.42 21.81 -24.36
C PHE A 29 13.36 22.88 -23.79
N SER A 30 14.66 22.70 -24.00
CA SER A 30 15.69 23.67 -23.64
C SER A 30 16.01 24.62 -24.80
N GLU A 31 16.68 25.73 -24.50
CA GLU A 31 17.13 26.73 -25.49
C GLU A 31 17.92 26.08 -26.66
N ARG A 32 18.77 25.10 -26.34
CA ARG A 32 19.59 24.35 -27.30
C ARG A 32 18.77 23.46 -28.26
N GLU A 33 17.50 23.22 -27.93
CA GLU A 33 16.57 22.38 -28.70
C GLU A 33 15.55 23.21 -29.48
N SER A 34 15.70 24.55 -29.50
CA SER A 34 14.94 25.48 -30.36
C SER A 34 14.84 25.04 -31.82
N ARG A 35 15.92 24.46 -32.38
CA ARG A 35 15.97 23.94 -33.76
C ARG A 35 15.02 22.75 -34.02
N VAL A 36 14.52 22.07 -32.97
CA VAL A 36 13.56 20.97 -33.06
C VAL A 36 12.22 21.31 -32.38
N PHE A 37 12.00 22.57 -32.00
CA PHE A 37 10.76 23.04 -31.38
C PHE A 37 9.88 23.73 -32.44
N PHE A 38 8.73 23.12 -32.77
CA PHE A 38 7.87 23.54 -33.87
C PHE A 38 6.40 23.69 -33.46
N GLY A 39 5.64 24.46 -34.25
CA GLY A 39 4.18 24.54 -34.13
C GLY A 39 3.66 25.54 -33.08
N ARG A 40 4.52 26.44 -32.62
CA ARG A 40 4.23 27.53 -31.66
C ARG A 40 4.77 28.89 -32.11
N GLU A 41 5.12 29.03 -33.39
CA GLU A 41 5.81 30.21 -33.93
C GLU A 41 4.96 31.48 -33.80
N SER A 42 3.65 31.39 -33.98
CA SER A 42 2.70 32.49 -33.76
C SER A 42 2.68 32.99 -32.31
N GLU A 43 2.74 32.06 -31.35
CA GLU A 43 2.70 32.38 -29.92
C GLU A 43 4.04 32.90 -29.43
N ILE A 44 5.16 32.39 -29.97
CA ILE A 44 6.50 32.94 -29.72
C ILE A 44 6.54 34.40 -30.18
N ALA A 45 6.16 34.68 -31.43
CA ALA A 45 6.17 36.03 -31.99
C ALA A 45 5.26 37.01 -31.23
N ALA A 46 4.11 36.54 -30.72
CA ALA A 46 3.23 37.36 -29.89
C ALA A 46 3.84 37.66 -28.50
N ILE A 47 4.52 36.70 -27.88
CA ILE A 47 5.18 36.91 -26.58
C ILE A 47 6.42 37.80 -26.73
N THR A 48 7.20 37.67 -27.81
CA THR A 48 8.37 38.54 -28.05
C THR A 48 7.93 39.97 -28.36
N GLY A 49 6.90 40.18 -29.18
CA GLY A 49 6.34 41.52 -29.40
C GLY A 49 5.80 42.18 -28.12
N LEU A 50 5.24 41.40 -27.19
CA LEU A 50 4.87 41.92 -25.86
C LEU A 50 6.08 42.29 -25.00
N LEU A 51 7.24 41.65 -25.17
CA LEU A 51 8.50 42.01 -24.48
C LEU A 51 9.16 43.26 -25.08
N GLU A 52 8.97 43.53 -26.37
CA GLU A 52 9.35 44.81 -26.99
C GLU A 52 8.53 45.98 -26.41
N GLU A 53 7.25 45.75 -26.10
CA GLU A 53 6.34 46.75 -25.52
C GLU A 53 6.41 46.86 -23.98
N ARG A 54 6.86 45.81 -23.26
CA ARG A 54 6.66 45.68 -21.80
C ARG A 54 7.83 45.02 -21.10
N GLN A 55 8.13 45.53 -19.91
CA GLN A 55 9.15 44.94 -19.01
C GLN A 55 8.71 43.62 -18.39
N LEU A 56 7.39 43.40 -18.25
CA LEU A 56 6.79 42.19 -17.71
C LEU A 56 5.84 41.56 -18.73
N VAL A 57 5.95 40.25 -18.92
CA VAL A 57 4.95 39.41 -19.61
C VAL A 57 4.58 38.20 -18.76
N VAL A 58 3.29 38.02 -18.50
CA VAL A 58 2.75 36.91 -17.69
C VAL A 58 2.13 35.86 -18.60
N VAL A 59 2.90 34.84 -18.96
CA VAL A 59 2.48 33.72 -19.83
C VAL A 59 1.72 32.69 -19.00
N HIS A 60 0.39 32.70 -19.08
CA HIS A 60 -0.45 31.77 -18.33
C HIS A 60 -1.24 30.83 -19.25
N GLY A 61 -1.66 29.68 -18.73
CA GLY A 61 -2.39 28.68 -19.50
C GLY A 61 -2.65 27.42 -18.67
N ALA A 62 -3.44 26.49 -19.21
CA ALA A 62 -3.71 25.20 -18.57
C ALA A 62 -2.43 24.40 -18.20
N SER A 63 -2.55 23.39 -17.34
CA SER A 63 -1.49 22.38 -17.16
C SER A 63 -1.13 21.75 -18.52
N GLY A 64 0.11 21.31 -18.68
CA GLY A 64 0.56 20.60 -19.88
C GLY A 64 0.56 21.38 -21.20
N CYS A 65 0.11 22.63 -21.29
CA CYS A 65 0.01 23.34 -22.59
C CYS A 65 1.36 23.79 -23.19
N GLY A 66 2.47 23.57 -22.49
CA GLY A 66 3.83 23.81 -23.00
C GLY A 66 4.47 25.15 -22.62
N LYS A 67 3.93 25.91 -21.65
CA LYS A 67 4.43 27.23 -21.20
C LYS A 67 5.95 27.31 -21.09
N SER A 68 6.55 26.45 -20.26
CA SER A 68 8.00 26.44 -20.01
C SER A 68 8.81 26.11 -21.27
N SER A 69 8.29 25.27 -22.17
CA SER A 69 8.94 24.97 -23.48
C SER A 69 8.86 26.16 -24.44
N VAL A 70 7.70 26.83 -24.54
CA VAL A 70 7.52 28.02 -25.38
C VAL A 70 8.49 29.13 -24.96
N VAL A 71 8.62 29.39 -23.65
CA VAL A 71 9.57 30.38 -23.15
C VAL A 71 11.01 29.92 -23.39
N ARG A 72 11.39 28.72 -22.95
CA ARG A 72 12.79 28.26 -22.96
C ARG A 72 13.35 27.98 -24.36
N ALA A 73 12.56 27.40 -25.25
CA ALA A 73 13.00 26.95 -26.58
C ALA A 73 12.47 27.82 -27.73
N GLY A 74 11.58 28.76 -27.45
CA GLY A 74 11.03 29.71 -28.42
C GLY A 74 11.45 31.15 -28.13
N VAL A 75 10.99 31.70 -27.00
CA VAL A 75 11.17 33.14 -26.66
C VAL A 75 12.61 33.48 -26.32
N ILE A 76 13.29 32.71 -25.46
CA ILE A 76 14.68 32.98 -25.05
C ILE A 76 15.65 33.00 -26.25
N PRO A 77 15.60 32.05 -27.22
CA PRO A 77 16.40 32.14 -28.43
C PRO A 77 16.18 33.42 -29.26
N VAL A 78 14.94 33.92 -29.36
CA VAL A 78 14.65 35.17 -30.06
C VAL A 78 15.25 36.36 -29.31
N PHE A 79 15.00 36.45 -27.99
CA PHE A 79 15.62 37.47 -27.13
C PHE A 79 17.15 37.52 -27.25
N ARG A 80 17.83 36.36 -27.34
CA ARG A 80 19.28 36.32 -27.60
C ARG A 80 19.66 36.89 -28.98
N LEU A 81 18.90 36.58 -30.02
CA LEU A 81 19.15 37.11 -31.36
C LEU A 81 18.94 38.63 -31.41
N ASP A 82 17.94 39.14 -30.71
CA ASP A 82 17.66 40.58 -30.64
C ASP A 82 18.74 41.33 -29.85
N ALA A 83 19.22 40.77 -28.73
CA ALA A 83 20.36 41.30 -28.01
C ALA A 83 21.63 41.34 -28.89
N MET A 84 21.93 40.24 -29.59
CA MET A 84 23.06 40.17 -30.54
C MET A 84 22.93 41.19 -31.68
N ALA A 85 21.73 41.40 -32.23
CA ALA A 85 21.47 42.41 -33.25
C ALA A 85 21.71 43.85 -32.75
N ASN A 86 21.48 44.09 -31.45
CA ASN A 86 21.76 45.35 -30.77
C ASN A 86 23.18 45.46 -30.20
N SER A 87 24.07 44.49 -30.49
CA SER A 87 25.44 44.41 -29.97
C SER A 87 25.55 44.33 -28.44
N MET A 88 24.54 43.74 -27.78
CA MET A 88 24.50 43.52 -26.34
C MET A 88 24.70 42.04 -26.00
N ASP A 89 25.26 41.75 -24.82
CA ASP A 89 25.26 40.40 -24.27
C ASP A 89 23.85 40.02 -23.77
N ALA A 90 23.51 38.74 -23.80
CA ALA A 90 22.20 38.22 -23.42
C ALA A 90 22.30 37.36 -22.17
N ARG A 91 21.84 37.88 -21.04
CA ARG A 91 21.88 37.24 -19.73
C ARG A 91 20.52 36.65 -19.41
N ILE A 92 20.47 35.37 -19.05
CA ILE A 92 19.21 34.62 -18.94
C ILE A 92 19.16 33.90 -17.59
N ILE A 93 18.30 34.38 -16.70
CA ILE A 93 18.14 33.82 -15.35
C ILE A 93 16.79 33.12 -15.25
N ILE A 94 16.78 31.80 -15.07
CA ILE A 94 15.54 31.03 -14.82
C ILE A 94 15.47 30.68 -13.33
N VAL A 95 14.44 31.14 -12.64
CA VAL A 95 14.14 30.92 -11.22
C VAL A 95 12.83 30.14 -11.08
N ARG A 96 12.75 29.22 -10.13
CA ARG A 96 11.46 28.72 -9.63
C ARG A 96 11.24 29.18 -8.20
N PRO A 97 10.06 29.71 -7.82
CA PRO A 97 9.84 30.16 -6.46
C PRO A 97 10.04 29.09 -5.38
N GLY A 98 9.84 27.81 -5.72
CA GLY A 98 10.09 26.66 -4.84
C GLY A 98 11.54 26.17 -4.75
N ASP A 99 12.51 26.84 -5.40
CA ASP A 99 13.94 26.51 -5.29
C ASP A 99 14.47 26.74 -3.85
N PRO A 100 15.59 26.09 -3.43
CA PRO A 100 16.11 26.18 -2.06
C PRO A 100 16.32 27.61 -1.56
N GLY A 101 15.86 27.91 -0.35
CA GLY A 101 16.03 29.22 0.28
C GLY A 101 15.06 30.30 -0.22
N GLY A 102 14.04 29.95 -1.02
CA GLY A 102 13.00 30.89 -1.43
C GLY A 102 13.35 31.70 -2.69
N PRO A 103 12.38 32.47 -3.22
CA PRO A 103 12.49 33.07 -4.55
C PRO A 103 13.57 34.14 -4.65
N LEU A 104 13.79 34.94 -3.59
CA LEU A 104 14.84 35.96 -3.59
C LEU A 104 16.23 35.34 -3.50
N GLN A 105 16.44 34.37 -2.62
CA GLN A 105 17.76 33.72 -2.50
C GLN A 105 18.10 32.91 -3.76
N ALA A 106 17.10 32.29 -4.41
CA ALA A 106 17.27 31.60 -5.68
C ALA A 106 17.64 32.55 -6.82
N LEU A 107 17.06 33.76 -6.84
CA LEU A 107 17.42 34.82 -7.77
C LEU A 107 18.83 35.39 -7.48
N ALA A 108 19.12 35.73 -6.22
CA ALA A 108 20.43 36.26 -5.80
C ALA A 108 21.59 35.35 -6.22
N ARG A 109 21.50 34.05 -5.96
CA ARG A 109 22.54 33.07 -6.36
C ARG A 109 22.77 33.00 -7.87
N LYS A 110 21.78 33.35 -8.70
CA LYS A 110 21.90 33.35 -10.17
C LYS A 110 22.41 34.69 -10.68
N LEU A 111 21.99 35.79 -10.05
CA LEU A 111 22.56 37.12 -10.31
C LEU A 111 24.05 37.16 -9.98
N GLU A 112 24.49 36.55 -8.87
CA GLU A 112 25.91 36.41 -8.51
C GLU A 112 26.76 35.69 -9.57
N VAL A 113 26.19 34.75 -10.32
CA VAL A 113 26.89 34.02 -11.38
C VAL A 113 26.99 34.84 -12.66
N GLU A 114 25.96 35.62 -12.99
CA GLU A 114 25.91 36.43 -14.21
C GLU A 114 26.60 37.79 -14.04
N PHE A 115 26.49 38.37 -12.86
CA PHE A 115 27.01 39.67 -12.42
C PHE A 115 27.67 39.51 -11.03
N PRO A 116 28.90 38.98 -10.97
CA PRO A 116 29.61 38.78 -9.71
C PRO A 116 29.83 40.11 -8.99
N ARG A 117 29.64 40.12 -7.68
CA ARG A 117 29.98 41.24 -6.80
C ARG A 117 31.08 40.82 -5.84
N GLU A 118 32.26 41.41 -5.99
CA GLU A 118 33.32 41.24 -5.00
C GLU A 118 32.90 41.99 -3.71
N PRO A 119 32.83 41.32 -2.55
CA PRO A 119 32.61 42.01 -1.29
C PRO A 119 33.88 42.80 -0.95
N ASP A 120 33.79 44.13 -1.00
CA ASP A 120 34.91 44.99 -0.61
C ASP A 120 35.18 44.84 0.90
N GLU A 121 36.26 44.14 1.23
CA GLU A 121 36.69 43.90 2.62
C GLU A 121 37.05 45.20 3.36
N GLU A 122 37.38 46.29 2.66
CA GLU A 122 37.66 47.60 3.27
C GLU A 122 36.37 48.41 3.51
N ALA A 123 35.32 48.19 2.71
CA ALA A 123 34.05 48.93 2.83
C ALA A 123 33.13 48.42 3.95
N ALA A 124 33.31 47.18 4.42
CA ALA A 124 32.47 46.53 5.42
C ALA A 124 32.44 47.22 6.81
N ASP A 125 33.46 48.02 7.15
CA ASP A 125 33.50 48.84 8.37
C ASP A 125 32.85 50.24 8.20
N SER A 126 32.40 50.58 6.98
CA SER A 126 31.70 51.83 6.69
C SER A 126 30.19 51.63 6.69
N ALA A 127 29.46 52.51 7.39
CA ALA A 127 27.99 52.46 7.47
C ALA A 127 27.28 53.05 6.23
N ASP A 128 28.01 53.28 5.14
CA ASP A 128 27.62 54.07 3.97
C ASP A 128 28.05 53.34 2.68
N LEU A 129 27.72 52.04 2.60
CA LEU A 129 27.83 51.26 1.38
C LEU A 129 26.86 51.81 0.34
N GLY A 130 27.37 52.22 -0.82
CA GLY A 130 26.53 52.57 -1.97
C GLY A 130 25.79 51.35 -2.52
N ASP A 131 24.67 51.56 -3.21
CA ASP A 131 23.85 50.47 -3.77
C ASP A 131 24.62 49.56 -4.76
N GLY A 132 25.74 50.05 -5.31
CA GLY A 132 26.66 49.29 -6.16
C GLY A 132 27.31 48.10 -5.46
N ASP A 133 27.76 48.26 -4.20
CA ASP A 133 28.67 47.32 -3.53
C ASP A 133 27.95 46.30 -2.62
N MET A 134 26.63 46.42 -2.47
CA MET A 134 25.85 45.50 -1.63
C MET A 134 25.73 44.09 -2.26
N PRO A 135 25.99 43.01 -1.48
CA PRO A 135 25.74 41.64 -1.93
C PRO A 135 24.29 41.45 -2.40
N TRP A 136 24.08 40.63 -3.43
CA TRP A 136 22.76 40.41 -4.03
C TRP A 136 21.63 40.08 -3.03
N PRO A 137 21.80 39.22 -2.01
CA PRO A 137 20.76 38.97 -1.01
C PRO A 137 20.37 40.23 -0.22
N THR A 138 21.33 41.10 0.08
CA THR A 138 21.10 42.36 0.78
C THR A 138 20.35 43.34 -0.13
N LEU A 139 20.84 43.59 -1.34
CA LEU A 139 20.22 44.51 -2.30
C LEU A 139 18.76 44.14 -2.55
N LEU A 140 18.46 42.88 -2.87
CA LEU A 140 17.09 42.40 -3.09
C LEU A 140 16.20 42.48 -1.85
N ALA A 141 16.79 42.45 -0.65
CA ALA A 141 16.06 42.53 0.62
C ALA A 141 15.84 43.96 1.12
N VAL A 142 16.67 44.95 0.69
CA VAL A 142 16.62 46.35 1.18
C VAL A 142 16.20 47.36 0.11
N SER A 143 16.72 47.29 -1.13
CA SER A 143 16.48 48.32 -2.15
C SER A 143 14.99 48.47 -2.48
N PRO A 144 14.43 49.69 -2.50
CA PRO A 144 13.04 49.93 -2.82
C PRO A 144 12.71 49.71 -4.31
N ASP A 145 13.67 49.90 -5.21
CA ASP A 145 13.49 49.70 -6.67
C ASP A 145 14.65 48.92 -7.29
N TRP A 146 14.81 47.68 -6.82
CA TRP A 146 15.81 46.76 -7.35
C TRP A 146 15.58 46.35 -8.82
N ALA A 147 14.49 46.79 -9.46
CA ALA A 147 14.31 46.69 -10.90
C ALA A 147 15.15 47.72 -11.66
N GLU A 148 15.22 48.96 -11.17
CA GLU A 148 16.11 50.00 -11.71
C GLU A 148 17.58 49.64 -11.44
N ASP A 149 17.91 49.14 -10.24
CA ASP A 149 19.28 48.71 -9.90
C ASP A 149 19.77 47.59 -10.84
N ILE A 150 18.99 46.51 -10.99
CA ILE A 150 19.33 45.40 -11.89
C ILE A 150 19.41 45.87 -13.35
N GLY A 151 18.50 46.76 -13.77
CA GLY A 151 18.52 47.34 -15.11
C GLY A 151 19.80 48.14 -15.38
N THR A 152 20.25 48.92 -14.39
CA THR A 152 21.47 49.73 -14.46
C THR A 152 22.72 48.85 -14.52
N ILE A 153 22.84 47.87 -13.62
CA ILE A 153 23.96 46.92 -13.60
C ILE A 153 24.08 46.15 -14.93
N ALA A 154 22.95 45.71 -15.49
CA ALA A 154 22.94 45.07 -16.80
C ALA A 154 23.35 46.05 -17.92
N ALA A 155 22.89 47.30 -17.89
CA ALA A 155 23.28 48.33 -18.86
C ALA A 155 24.78 48.68 -18.82
N GLU A 156 25.36 48.80 -17.62
CA GLU A 156 26.78 49.08 -17.42
C GLU A 156 27.68 47.93 -17.89
N ALA A 157 27.15 46.70 -17.89
CA ALA A 157 27.81 45.51 -18.43
C ALA A 157 27.58 45.29 -19.94
N ASP A 158 27.04 46.28 -20.67
CA ASP A 158 26.64 46.17 -22.09
C ASP A 158 25.72 44.94 -22.34
N ALA A 159 24.84 44.65 -21.38
CA ALA A 159 24.02 43.44 -21.34
C ALA A 159 22.51 43.73 -21.29
N THR A 160 21.76 42.72 -21.73
CA THR A 160 20.30 42.64 -21.62
C THR A 160 19.94 41.38 -20.83
N LEU A 161 19.22 41.57 -19.72
CA LEU A 161 18.85 40.51 -18.80
C LEU A 161 17.39 40.10 -18.98
N CYS A 162 17.14 38.82 -19.21
CA CYS A 162 15.82 38.20 -19.10
C CYS A 162 15.73 37.36 -17.82
N ILE A 163 14.84 37.73 -16.89
CA ILE A 163 14.50 36.91 -15.71
C ILE A 163 13.22 36.13 -16.01
N VAL A 164 13.27 34.82 -15.90
CA VAL A 164 12.11 33.92 -16.07
C VAL A 164 11.74 33.31 -14.73
N PHE A 165 10.60 33.72 -14.17
CA PHE A 165 9.95 33.02 -13.07
C PHE A 165 9.09 31.88 -13.64
N ASP A 166 9.66 30.68 -13.71
CA ASP A 166 8.99 29.49 -14.21
C ASP A 166 8.16 28.83 -13.08
N GLN A 167 6.92 28.41 -13.38
CA GLN A 167 6.01 27.77 -12.41
C GLN A 167 5.74 28.66 -11.18
N PHE A 168 5.37 29.92 -11.47
CA PHE A 168 5.16 30.97 -10.47
C PHE A 168 4.12 30.60 -9.40
N GLU A 169 3.18 29.68 -9.70
CA GLU A 169 2.20 29.18 -8.72
C GLU A 169 2.83 28.61 -7.43
N GLU A 170 4.10 28.20 -7.46
CA GLU A 170 4.83 27.73 -6.27
C GLU A 170 5.02 28.84 -5.22
N ILE A 171 5.00 30.13 -5.60
CA ILE A 171 5.13 31.25 -4.68
C ILE A 171 4.00 31.27 -3.63
N PHE A 172 2.82 30.77 -4.00
CA PHE A 172 1.66 30.68 -3.12
C PHE A 172 1.79 29.56 -2.10
N ALA A 173 2.60 28.54 -2.38
CA ALA A 173 2.99 27.53 -1.40
C ALA A 173 4.04 28.08 -0.44
N VAL A 174 5.07 28.77 -0.95
CA VAL A 174 6.13 29.42 -0.15
C VAL A 174 5.57 30.45 0.83
N ASN A 175 4.55 31.22 0.42
CA ASN A 175 3.85 32.16 1.30
C ASN A 175 3.20 31.47 2.53
N ARG A 176 2.77 30.21 2.41
CA ARG A 176 2.19 29.43 3.51
C ARG A 176 3.24 28.85 4.47
N THR A 177 4.50 28.73 4.05
CA THR A 177 5.57 28.09 4.83
C THR A 177 6.44 29.07 5.61
N GLY A 178 6.20 30.38 5.51
CA GLY A 178 6.79 31.39 6.41
C GLY A 178 7.56 32.54 5.74
N SER A 179 7.93 32.42 4.47
CA SER A 179 8.72 33.45 3.74
C SER A 179 7.88 34.61 3.19
N ALA A 180 6.86 35.06 3.93
CA ALA A 180 5.89 36.05 3.44
C ALA A 180 6.52 37.40 3.04
N ALA A 181 7.61 37.82 3.70
CA ALA A 181 8.34 39.03 3.36
C ALA A 181 9.06 38.94 2.00
N GLU A 182 9.72 37.81 1.71
CA GLU A 182 10.35 37.57 0.41
C GLU A 182 9.32 37.48 -0.71
N VAL A 183 8.20 36.81 -0.47
CA VAL A 183 7.08 36.75 -1.42
C VAL A 183 6.55 38.15 -1.70
N ARG A 184 6.35 38.99 -0.67
CA ARG A 184 5.88 40.36 -0.84
C ARG A 184 6.84 41.19 -1.70
N ARG A 185 8.15 41.08 -1.46
CA ARG A 185 9.22 41.73 -2.23
C ARG A 185 9.22 41.34 -3.72
N VAL A 186 9.03 40.07 -4.03
CA VAL A 186 8.91 39.60 -5.43
C VAL A 186 7.63 40.12 -6.08
N ILE A 187 6.52 40.16 -5.35
CA ILE A 187 5.25 40.70 -5.85
C ILE A 187 5.36 42.20 -6.12
N ASP A 188 6.00 42.99 -5.25
CA ASP A 188 6.24 44.43 -5.47
C ASP A 188 7.07 44.70 -6.72
N PHE A 189 8.13 43.92 -6.94
CA PHE A 189 8.95 43.98 -8.15
C PHE A 189 8.15 43.66 -9.43
N LEU A 190 7.24 42.68 -9.39
CA LEU A 190 6.36 42.39 -10.53
C LEU A 190 5.29 43.48 -10.72
N ILE A 191 4.86 44.17 -9.66
CA ILE A 191 3.96 45.32 -9.77
C ILE A 191 4.67 46.48 -10.46
N SER A 192 5.88 46.87 -10.04
CA SER A 192 6.61 48.01 -10.62
C SER A 192 6.89 47.81 -12.12
N LEU A 193 7.35 46.61 -12.51
CA LEU A 193 7.56 46.23 -13.92
C LEU A 193 6.28 46.16 -14.76
N GLY A 194 5.12 46.04 -14.11
CA GLY A 194 3.81 45.98 -14.74
C GLY A 194 3.15 47.35 -14.92
N GLU A 195 3.69 48.43 -14.37
CA GLU A 195 3.19 49.80 -14.59
C GLU A 195 3.62 50.32 -15.98
N PRO A 196 2.83 51.21 -16.61
CA PRO A 196 3.17 51.78 -17.92
C PRO A 196 4.40 52.69 -17.80
N ALA A 197 5.29 52.60 -18.79
CA ALA A 197 6.45 53.48 -18.87
C ALA A 197 6.03 54.96 -18.97
N PRO A 198 6.70 55.90 -18.28
CA PRO A 198 6.40 57.33 -18.39
C PRO A 198 6.48 57.82 -19.84
N GLU A 199 5.53 58.65 -20.27
CA GLU A 199 5.49 59.20 -21.63
C GLU A 199 6.82 59.88 -21.99
N GLY A 200 7.43 59.45 -23.10
CA GLY A 200 8.72 59.96 -23.56
C GLY A 200 9.93 59.12 -23.17
N THR A 201 9.80 58.10 -22.31
CA THR A 201 10.85 57.06 -22.19
C THR A 201 10.85 56.18 -23.44
N ALA A 202 11.96 56.20 -24.19
CA ALA A 202 12.14 55.31 -25.33
C ALA A 202 12.36 53.87 -24.82
N LEU A 203 11.42 52.96 -25.09
CA LEU A 203 11.54 51.54 -24.70
C LEU A 203 12.76 50.82 -25.32
N GLY A 204 13.36 51.36 -26.38
CA GLY A 204 14.38 50.73 -27.21
C GLY A 204 15.77 50.48 -26.58
N LYS A 205 15.93 50.61 -25.26
CA LYS A 205 17.12 50.18 -24.50
C LYS A 205 16.75 49.73 -23.07
N ARG A 206 15.90 48.70 -22.95
CA ARG A 206 15.60 48.10 -21.64
C ARG A 206 16.53 46.91 -21.37
N SER A 207 17.51 47.12 -20.49
CA SER A 207 18.45 46.09 -20.05
C SER A 207 17.85 45.04 -19.12
N LEU A 208 16.57 45.15 -18.75
CA LEU A 208 15.83 44.16 -17.97
C LEU A 208 14.47 43.85 -18.62
N SER A 209 14.17 42.55 -18.76
CA SER A 209 12.89 41.98 -19.14
C SER A 209 12.53 40.81 -18.23
N VAL A 210 11.24 40.63 -17.91
CA VAL A 210 10.77 39.60 -16.98
C VAL A 210 9.60 38.80 -17.58
N ILE A 211 9.74 37.48 -17.56
CA ILE A 211 8.70 36.54 -18.00
C ILE A 211 8.24 35.73 -16.78
N VAL A 212 6.95 35.78 -16.48
CA VAL A 212 6.33 34.93 -15.45
C VAL A 212 5.54 33.84 -16.14
N THR A 213 5.77 32.56 -15.82
CA THR A 213 4.91 31.47 -16.29
C THR A 213 4.05 30.94 -15.16
N MET A 214 2.74 30.82 -15.38
CA MET A 214 1.81 30.34 -14.34
C MET A 214 0.68 29.48 -14.89
N ARG A 215 0.09 28.59 -14.09
CA ARG A 215 -1.18 27.96 -14.47
C ARG A 215 -2.38 28.92 -14.28
N SER A 216 -3.36 28.89 -15.19
CA SER A 216 -4.49 29.83 -15.18
C SER A 216 -5.46 29.66 -14.01
N ASP A 217 -5.51 28.47 -13.38
CA ASP A 217 -6.27 28.21 -12.16
C ASP A 217 -5.76 29.03 -10.96
N TYR A 218 -4.53 29.57 -11.03
CA TYR A 218 -3.97 30.41 -9.98
C TYR A 218 -4.19 31.92 -10.16
N LEU A 219 -4.80 32.38 -11.26
CA LEU A 219 -5.07 33.82 -11.47
C LEU A 219 -5.93 34.43 -10.34
N GLY A 220 -6.87 33.66 -9.79
CA GLY A 220 -7.69 34.11 -8.65
C GLY A 220 -6.88 34.37 -7.38
N HIS A 221 -5.72 33.74 -7.22
CA HIS A 221 -4.83 34.02 -6.09
C HIS A 221 -4.12 35.37 -6.24
N CYS A 222 -3.84 35.84 -7.47
CA CYS A 222 -3.18 37.15 -7.69
C CYS A 222 -3.93 38.32 -7.06
N ALA A 223 -5.27 38.23 -6.92
CA ALA A 223 -6.11 39.24 -6.28
C ALA A 223 -5.95 39.35 -4.75
N ILE A 224 -5.07 38.55 -4.13
CA ILE A 224 -4.72 38.64 -2.70
C ILE A 224 -3.76 39.82 -2.43
N TRP A 225 -3.05 40.32 -3.45
CA TRP A 225 -2.10 41.43 -3.32
C TRP A 225 -2.57 42.65 -4.12
N ASP A 226 -2.70 43.79 -3.43
CA ASP A 226 -3.06 45.08 -4.03
C ASP A 226 -2.11 45.43 -5.18
N GLY A 227 -2.65 45.80 -6.35
CA GLY A 227 -1.88 46.17 -7.54
C GLY A 227 -1.38 45.00 -8.39
N PHE A 228 -1.26 43.78 -7.84
CA PHE A 228 -0.73 42.64 -8.59
C PHE A 228 -1.72 42.10 -9.63
N ALA A 229 -3.01 42.11 -9.32
CA ALA A 229 -4.05 41.72 -10.29
C ALA A 229 -4.09 42.70 -11.48
N GLU A 230 -3.91 44.00 -11.22
CA GLU A 230 -3.83 45.05 -12.23
C GLU A 230 -2.59 44.88 -13.12
N ALA A 231 -1.41 44.64 -12.52
CA ALA A 231 -0.18 44.35 -13.25
C ALA A 231 -0.31 43.10 -14.14
N VAL A 232 -0.84 42.00 -13.61
CA VAL A 232 -1.13 40.78 -14.39
C VAL A 232 -2.10 41.10 -15.53
N ASN A 233 -3.18 41.85 -15.28
CA ASN A 233 -4.17 42.18 -16.31
C ASN A 233 -3.58 42.98 -17.48
N ARG A 234 -2.60 43.87 -17.22
CA ARG A 234 -1.89 44.67 -18.24
C ARG A 234 -0.82 43.89 -19.01
N CYS A 235 -0.27 42.82 -18.42
CA CYS A 235 0.91 42.10 -18.92
C CYS A 235 0.65 40.64 -19.32
N GLN A 236 -0.58 40.13 -19.20
CA GLN A 236 -0.89 38.73 -19.44
C GLN A 236 -0.90 38.32 -20.92
N TYR A 237 -0.38 37.12 -21.18
CA TYR A 237 -0.58 36.37 -22.41
C TYR A 237 -1.18 35.00 -22.08
N LEU A 238 -2.45 34.79 -22.45
CA LEU A 238 -3.11 33.49 -22.33
C LEU A 238 -2.63 32.57 -23.46
N LEU A 239 -1.67 31.69 -23.16
CA LEU A 239 -1.14 30.71 -24.09
C LEU A 239 -2.23 29.71 -24.50
N PRO A 240 -2.70 29.70 -25.76
CA PRO A 240 -3.77 28.80 -26.20
C PRO A 240 -3.31 27.33 -26.21
N ARG A 241 -4.27 26.41 -26.30
CA ARG A 241 -3.97 25.04 -26.74
C ARG A 241 -3.30 25.09 -28.11
N ILE A 242 -2.35 24.19 -28.38
CA ILE A 242 -1.69 24.12 -29.67
C ILE A 242 -2.73 23.87 -30.77
N SER A 243 -2.58 24.54 -31.92
CA SER A 243 -3.46 24.33 -33.06
C SER A 243 -3.23 22.94 -33.66
N THR A 244 -4.22 22.38 -34.37
CA THR A 244 -4.06 21.08 -35.05
C THR A 244 -2.88 21.08 -36.03
N VAL A 245 -2.67 22.19 -36.76
CA VAL A 245 -1.53 22.36 -37.67
C VAL A 245 -0.22 22.41 -36.88
N GLY A 246 -0.16 23.20 -35.80
CA GLY A 246 1.00 23.26 -34.92
C GLY A 246 1.35 21.90 -34.32
N LEU A 247 0.33 21.11 -33.96
CA LEU A 247 0.50 19.78 -33.39
C LEU A 247 1.04 18.76 -34.39
N ILE A 248 0.49 18.72 -35.61
CA ILE A 248 1.03 17.90 -36.71
C ILE A 248 2.51 18.26 -36.96
N ARG A 249 2.84 19.56 -36.97
CA ARG A 249 4.23 20.01 -37.11
C ARG A 249 5.11 19.57 -35.93
N ALA A 250 4.64 19.74 -34.69
CA ALA A 250 5.32 19.28 -33.47
C ALA A 250 5.49 17.75 -33.39
N ILE A 251 4.72 16.97 -34.16
CA ILE A 251 4.91 15.53 -34.32
C ILE A 251 5.97 15.26 -35.40
N HIS A 252 5.78 15.71 -36.64
CA HIS A 252 6.61 15.26 -37.78
C HIS A 252 7.89 16.06 -38.05
N GLU A 253 7.96 17.34 -37.67
CA GLU A 253 9.13 18.19 -37.98
C GLU A 253 10.36 17.93 -37.09
N PRO A 254 10.23 17.61 -35.77
CA PRO A 254 11.39 17.26 -34.95
C PRO A 254 12.13 16.02 -35.50
N ALA A 255 11.41 14.95 -35.85
CA ALA A 255 11.97 13.76 -36.50
C ALA A 255 12.69 14.07 -37.82
N ARG A 256 12.01 14.77 -38.74
CA ARG A 256 12.60 15.20 -40.02
C ARG A 256 13.84 16.05 -39.84
N ARG A 257 13.92 16.85 -38.78
CA ARG A 257 15.09 17.69 -38.47
C ARG A 257 16.25 16.90 -37.85
N ALA A 258 15.97 15.78 -37.19
CA ALA A 258 16.96 14.83 -36.70
C ALA A 258 17.39 13.78 -37.75
N GLY A 259 16.73 13.72 -38.91
CA GLY A 259 17.07 12.84 -40.03
C GLY A 259 16.23 11.56 -40.16
N GLY A 260 15.22 11.37 -39.30
CA GLY A 260 14.25 10.27 -39.38
C GLY A 260 12.84 10.76 -39.71
N SER A 261 11.82 9.95 -39.42
CA SER A 261 10.43 10.27 -39.75
C SER A 261 9.41 9.77 -38.70
N VAL A 262 8.17 10.23 -38.83
CA VAL A 262 7.02 9.72 -38.08
C VAL A 262 5.89 9.48 -39.09
N THR A 263 5.25 8.32 -39.05
CA THR A 263 4.13 8.01 -39.96
C THR A 263 2.88 8.84 -39.63
N ASN A 264 2.00 9.03 -40.63
CA ASN A 264 0.72 9.70 -40.39
C ASN A 264 -0.18 8.90 -39.43
N GLY A 265 -0.12 7.56 -39.47
CA GLY A 265 -0.89 6.71 -38.57
C GLY A 265 -0.49 6.89 -37.09
N VAL A 266 0.79 7.14 -36.81
CA VAL A 266 1.23 7.54 -35.46
C VAL A 266 0.59 8.87 -35.05
N ALA A 267 0.56 9.87 -35.92
CA ALA A 267 -0.12 11.13 -35.61
C ALA A 267 -1.62 10.94 -35.36
N ASP A 268 -2.31 10.16 -36.20
CA ASP A 268 -3.74 9.84 -36.06
C ASP A 268 -4.06 9.10 -34.74
N LEU A 269 -3.14 8.25 -34.24
CA LEU A 269 -3.26 7.58 -32.95
C LEU A 269 -3.05 8.51 -31.75
N LEU A 270 -2.21 9.54 -31.89
CA LEU A 270 -1.85 10.45 -30.80
C LEU A 270 -2.81 11.65 -30.65
N MET A 271 -3.39 12.14 -31.76
CA MET A 271 -4.32 13.28 -31.80
C MET A 271 -5.55 13.15 -30.85
N PRO A 272 -6.22 11.99 -30.73
CA PRO A 272 -7.36 11.82 -29.83
C PRO A 272 -6.99 11.94 -28.35
N VAL A 273 -5.78 11.50 -27.96
CA VAL A 273 -5.31 11.50 -26.58
C VAL A 273 -5.11 12.94 -26.10
N ILE A 274 -4.47 13.78 -26.91
CA ILE A 274 -4.26 15.21 -26.59
C ILE A 274 -5.58 15.98 -26.40
N SER A 275 -6.61 15.57 -27.14
CA SER A 275 -7.92 16.23 -27.10
C SER A 275 -8.72 15.89 -25.84
N ARG A 276 -8.40 14.76 -25.18
CA ARG A 276 -9.09 14.27 -23.98
C ARG A 276 -8.32 14.55 -22.70
N GLU A 277 -7.01 14.39 -22.73
CA GLU A 277 -6.14 14.49 -21.56
C GLU A 277 -5.84 15.94 -21.16
N ILE A 278 -5.75 16.18 -19.84
CA ILE A 278 -5.28 17.45 -19.28
C ILE A 278 -3.80 17.66 -19.62
N ASP A 279 -3.00 16.61 -19.56
CA ASP A 279 -1.55 16.63 -19.77
C ASP A 279 -1.14 16.07 -21.14
N GLY A 280 -1.98 16.26 -22.16
CA GLY A 280 -1.84 15.62 -23.48
C GLY A 280 -0.49 15.81 -24.17
N LEU A 281 0.08 17.03 -24.15
CA LEU A 281 1.38 17.30 -24.79
C LEU A 281 2.56 16.60 -24.10
N PRO A 282 2.72 16.66 -22.76
CA PRO A 282 3.68 15.82 -22.03
C PRO A 282 3.56 14.33 -22.36
N ILE A 283 2.34 13.79 -22.41
CA ILE A 283 2.09 12.37 -22.74
C ILE A 283 2.56 12.05 -24.16
N LEU A 284 2.21 12.88 -25.16
CA LEU A 284 2.67 12.72 -26.54
C LEU A 284 4.20 12.81 -26.66
N GLN A 285 4.84 13.79 -26.03
CA GLN A 285 6.29 13.96 -26.11
C GLN A 285 7.02 12.77 -25.49
N HIS A 286 6.48 12.18 -24.43
CA HIS A 286 7.01 10.96 -23.84
C HIS A 286 6.79 9.73 -24.72
N ALA A 287 5.61 9.58 -25.33
CA ALA A 287 5.31 8.47 -26.23
C ALA A 287 6.18 8.49 -27.49
N LEU A 288 6.37 9.66 -28.11
CA LEU A 288 7.25 9.84 -29.26
C LEU A 288 8.74 9.63 -28.91
N MET A 289 9.21 10.12 -27.76
CA MET A 289 10.56 9.84 -27.27
C MET A 289 10.79 8.33 -27.07
N ARG A 290 9.84 7.62 -26.45
CA ARG A 290 9.91 6.16 -26.28
C ARG A 290 9.91 5.43 -27.63
N ALA A 291 8.99 5.80 -28.54
CA ALA A 291 8.87 5.17 -29.85
C ALA A 291 10.11 5.42 -30.74
N TRP A 292 10.70 6.62 -30.68
CA TRP A 292 11.97 6.96 -31.34
C TRP A 292 13.13 6.09 -30.85
N HIS A 293 13.21 5.84 -29.54
CA HIS A 293 14.21 4.93 -28.98
C HIS A 293 13.94 3.44 -29.25
N ALA A 294 12.72 3.08 -29.67
CA ALA A 294 12.35 1.73 -30.07
C ALA A 294 12.40 1.50 -31.60
N SER A 295 12.40 2.56 -32.40
CA SER A 295 12.50 2.50 -33.87
C SER A 295 13.92 2.27 -34.37
N GLU A 296 14.04 1.61 -35.51
CA GLU A 296 15.29 1.56 -36.28
C GLU A 296 15.50 2.90 -37.01
N ASP A 297 16.72 3.43 -36.96
CA ASP A 297 17.18 4.68 -37.62
C ASP A 297 16.32 5.94 -37.43
N GLY A 298 15.40 5.96 -36.46
CA GLY A 298 14.49 7.08 -36.19
C GLY A 298 13.22 7.08 -37.06
N GLU A 299 12.86 5.95 -37.68
CA GLU A 299 11.62 5.79 -38.43
C GLU A 299 10.48 5.31 -37.52
N VAL A 300 9.73 6.25 -36.95
CA VAL A 300 8.68 5.96 -35.95
C VAL A 300 7.36 5.63 -36.63
N ASP A 301 6.98 4.36 -36.57
CA ASP A 301 5.71 3.83 -37.07
C ASP A 301 4.75 3.38 -35.95
N GLU A 302 3.57 2.91 -36.36
CA GLU A 302 2.52 2.43 -35.48
C GLU A 302 2.97 1.21 -34.65
N ALA A 303 3.90 0.39 -35.16
CA ALA A 303 4.44 -0.76 -34.45
C ALA A 303 5.42 -0.33 -33.34
N ALA A 304 6.31 0.62 -33.61
CA ALA A 304 7.21 1.23 -32.62
C ALA A 304 6.42 1.92 -31.50
N LEU A 305 5.36 2.66 -31.84
CA LEU A 305 4.45 3.25 -30.84
C LEU A 305 3.70 2.16 -30.03
N ALA A 306 3.23 1.10 -30.67
CA ALA A 306 2.53 0.01 -29.98
C ALA A 306 3.46 -0.80 -29.05
N ALA A 307 4.71 -1.04 -29.45
CA ALA A 307 5.72 -1.74 -28.66
C ALA A 307 5.94 -1.08 -27.29
N VAL A 308 6.03 0.25 -27.26
CA VAL A 308 6.19 1.02 -26.02
C VAL A 308 4.89 1.21 -25.24
N GLY A 309 3.75 0.73 -25.75
CA GLY A 309 2.45 0.75 -25.06
C GLY A 309 1.50 1.87 -25.48
N GLY A 310 1.76 2.53 -26.61
CA GLY A 310 0.99 3.68 -27.06
C GLY A 310 1.10 4.87 -26.11
N ALA A 311 0.35 5.94 -26.38
CA ALA A 311 0.33 7.10 -25.49
C ALA A 311 -0.24 6.80 -24.09
N GLU A 312 -1.18 5.85 -23.98
CA GLU A 312 -1.86 5.52 -22.73
C GLU A 312 -0.95 4.82 -21.72
N HIS A 313 -0.08 3.90 -22.15
CA HIS A 313 0.75 3.10 -21.23
C HIS A 313 2.25 3.36 -21.32
N ALA A 314 2.76 4.14 -22.29
CA ALA A 314 4.20 4.39 -22.43
C ALA A 314 4.85 5.00 -21.18
N LEU A 315 4.15 5.88 -20.47
CA LEU A 315 4.62 6.47 -19.21
C LEU A 315 4.72 5.43 -18.08
N SER A 316 3.65 4.66 -17.85
CA SER A 316 3.65 3.62 -16.80
C SER A 316 4.73 2.58 -17.07
N ARG A 317 4.78 2.03 -18.30
CA ARG A 317 5.79 1.05 -18.69
C ARG A 317 7.20 1.58 -18.52
N HIS A 318 7.48 2.83 -18.93
CA HIS A 318 8.82 3.39 -18.74
C HIS A 318 9.21 3.53 -17.27
N ALA A 319 8.28 3.95 -16.42
CA ALA A 319 8.53 4.12 -15.01
C ALA A 319 8.75 2.76 -14.32
N ASP A 320 7.99 1.72 -14.69
CA ASP A 320 8.18 0.35 -14.22
C ASP A 320 9.51 -0.27 -14.72
N GLU A 321 9.87 -0.08 -15.99
CA GLU A 321 11.17 -0.50 -16.57
C GLU A 321 12.35 0.18 -15.88
N THR A 322 12.27 1.51 -15.69
CA THR A 322 13.31 2.32 -15.01
C THR A 322 13.45 1.91 -13.54
N LEU A 323 12.32 1.68 -12.87
CA LEU A 323 12.30 1.19 -11.49
C LEU A 323 12.93 -0.19 -11.36
N ALA A 324 12.56 -1.14 -12.23
CA ALA A 324 13.11 -2.49 -12.23
C ALA A 324 14.63 -2.48 -12.46
N ALA A 325 15.12 -1.66 -13.39
CA ALA A 325 16.54 -1.51 -13.67
C ALA A 325 17.33 -0.88 -12.50
N ALA A 326 16.74 0.10 -11.80
CA ALA A 326 17.40 0.78 -10.68
C ALA A 326 17.45 -0.06 -9.38
N VAL A 327 16.38 -0.83 -9.14
CA VAL A 327 16.22 -1.67 -7.94
C VAL A 327 16.98 -2.99 -8.08
N GLY A 328 16.86 -3.68 -9.21
CA GLY A 328 17.38 -5.04 -9.37
C GLY A 328 16.79 -6.00 -8.32
N ASP A 329 17.66 -6.80 -7.69
CA ASP A 329 17.29 -7.72 -6.60
C ASP A 329 17.40 -7.08 -5.19
N ASP A 330 17.70 -5.79 -5.07
CA ASP A 330 17.90 -5.11 -3.79
C ASP A 330 16.57 -4.71 -3.14
N LEU A 331 16.13 -5.50 -2.16
CA LEU A 331 14.91 -5.26 -1.37
C LEU A 331 14.91 -3.89 -0.67
N SER A 332 16.08 -3.37 -0.30
CA SER A 332 16.23 -2.06 0.36
C SER A 332 15.90 -0.93 -0.61
N ARG A 333 16.34 -1.06 -1.87
CA ARG A 333 15.95 -0.14 -2.96
C ARG A 333 14.48 -0.28 -3.34
N ALA A 334 13.94 -1.50 -3.34
CA ALA A 334 12.52 -1.73 -3.62
C ALA A 334 11.64 -1.01 -2.58
N GLU A 335 11.99 -1.10 -1.30
CA GLU A 335 11.31 -0.39 -0.22
C GLU A 335 11.52 1.12 -0.32
N ALA A 336 12.76 1.58 -0.53
CA ALA A 336 13.08 3.00 -0.68
C ALA A 336 12.32 3.64 -1.87
N ALA A 337 12.18 2.95 -3.00
CA ALA A 337 11.46 3.46 -4.16
C ALA A 337 9.97 3.73 -3.89
N ASP A 338 9.28 2.81 -3.21
CA ASP A 338 7.89 3.03 -2.80
C ASP A 338 7.77 4.28 -1.92
N TRP A 339 8.70 4.48 -0.99
CA TRP A 339 8.74 5.68 -0.13
C TRP A 339 9.14 6.96 -0.88
N ILE A 340 10.03 6.89 -1.88
CA ILE A 340 10.40 8.04 -2.72
C ILE A 340 9.15 8.56 -3.44
N PHE A 341 8.40 7.71 -4.14
CA PHE A 341 7.22 8.16 -4.89
C PHE A 341 6.03 8.55 -4.02
N ARG A 342 5.93 8.03 -2.78
CA ARG A 342 5.02 8.57 -1.74
C ARG A 342 5.44 9.96 -1.23
N SER A 343 6.74 10.24 -1.14
CA SER A 343 7.25 11.55 -0.71
C SER A 343 7.09 12.61 -1.80
N LEU A 344 7.19 12.22 -3.07
CA LEU A 344 7.06 13.09 -4.26
C LEU A 344 5.61 13.27 -4.77
N SER A 345 4.61 12.69 -4.10
CA SER A 345 3.19 12.83 -4.45
C SER A 345 2.34 13.27 -3.26
N ASP A 346 1.20 13.90 -3.57
CA ASP A 346 0.15 14.23 -2.61
C ASP A 346 -1.21 14.29 -3.31
N LEU A 347 -2.28 14.48 -2.53
CA LEU A 347 -3.62 14.77 -3.03
C LEU A 347 -4.03 16.20 -2.66
N ASP A 348 -4.62 16.94 -3.59
CA ASP A 348 -5.26 18.23 -3.29
C ASP A 348 -6.61 18.06 -2.57
N SER A 349 -7.27 19.17 -2.24
CA SER A 349 -8.60 19.17 -1.61
C SER A 349 -9.70 18.52 -2.45
N ASP A 350 -9.52 18.47 -3.77
CA ASP A 350 -10.44 17.85 -4.72
C ASP A 350 -10.10 16.35 -4.94
N GLY A 351 -9.11 15.81 -4.23
CA GLY A 351 -8.62 14.43 -4.37
C GLY A 351 -7.81 14.18 -5.64
N ARG A 352 -7.34 15.23 -6.32
CA ARG A 352 -6.50 15.11 -7.52
C ARG A 352 -5.05 14.88 -7.12
N ILE A 353 -4.38 14.05 -7.90
CA ILE A 353 -2.94 13.80 -7.75
C ILE A 353 -2.17 15.05 -8.15
N ILE A 354 -1.43 15.59 -7.20
CA ILE A 354 -0.49 16.70 -7.36
C ILE A 354 0.93 16.22 -7.07
N ARG A 355 1.93 16.91 -7.64
CA ARG A 355 3.33 16.67 -7.29
C ARG A 355 3.71 17.33 -5.96
N ARG A 356 4.68 16.73 -5.28
CA ARG A 356 5.35 17.33 -4.11
C ARG A 356 6.86 17.41 -4.38
N SER A 357 7.43 18.56 -4.05
CA SER A 357 8.87 18.82 -4.15
C SER A 357 9.49 18.80 -2.75
N VAL A 358 10.61 18.10 -2.55
CA VAL A 358 11.33 17.98 -1.26
C VAL A 358 12.84 17.99 -1.47
N SER A 359 13.62 18.43 -0.48
CA SER A 359 15.08 18.28 -0.55
C SER A 359 15.50 16.81 -0.43
N LEU A 360 16.68 16.44 -0.93
CA LEU A 360 17.23 15.10 -0.75
C LEU A 360 17.38 14.72 0.73
N ARG A 361 17.78 15.68 1.59
CA ARG A 361 17.83 15.58 3.05
C ARG A 361 16.48 15.16 3.63
N GLN A 362 15.40 15.80 3.18
CA GLN A 362 14.05 15.47 3.59
C GLN A 362 13.61 14.10 3.07
N LEU A 363 13.95 13.76 1.82
CA LEU A 363 13.66 12.46 1.22
C LEU A 363 14.35 11.31 1.97
N MET A 364 15.61 11.49 2.42
CA MET A 364 16.31 10.56 3.31
C MET A 364 15.57 10.38 4.65
N ALA A 365 15.11 11.48 5.27
CA ALA A 365 14.38 11.44 6.54
C ALA A 365 12.97 10.83 6.43
N GLU A 366 12.29 11.00 5.30
CA GLU A 366 10.95 10.43 5.04
C GLU A 366 11.01 8.95 4.62
N THR A 367 12.00 8.56 3.82
CA THR A 367 12.19 7.15 3.40
C THR A 367 12.82 6.28 4.50
N GLY A 368 13.62 6.87 5.38
CA GLY A 368 14.50 6.14 6.32
C GLY A 368 15.71 5.48 5.65
N ALA A 369 15.96 5.78 4.36
CA ALA A 369 17.06 5.22 3.58
C ALA A 369 18.22 6.21 3.45
N ASP A 370 19.42 5.68 3.22
CA ASP A 370 20.62 6.49 3.04
C ASP A 370 20.77 6.99 1.60
N LYS A 371 21.71 7.92 1.40
CA LYS A 371 22.01 8.50 0.08
C LYS A 371 22.46 7.43 -0.93
N ALA A 372 23.18 6.40 -0.49
CA ALA A 372 23.67 5.32 -1.34
C ALA A 372 22.53 4.42 -1.87
N THR A 373 21.43 4.29 -1.13
CA THR A 373 20.22 3.58 -1.57
C THR A 373 19.33 4.45 -2.46
N ILE A 374 19.17 5.74 -2.12
CA ILE A 374 18.26 6.67 -2.83
C ILE A 374 18.82 7.16 -4.16
N CYS A 375 20.08 7.61 -4.21
CA CYS A 375 20.63 8.23 -5.41
C CYS A 375 20.59 7.34 -6.66
N PRO A 376 20.91 6.03 -6.62
CA PRO A 376 20.78 5.17 -7.81
C PRO A 376 19.36 5.11 -8.40
N ILE A 377 18.33 5.19 -7.55
CA ILE A 377 16.93 5.24 -7.99
C ILE A 377 16.65 6.59 -8.64
N LEU A 378 17.02 7.69 -7.98
CA LEU A 378 16.83 9.03 -8.55
C LEU A 378 17.59 9.20 -9.85
N ASP A 379 18.86 8.79 -9.93
CA ASP A 379 19.71 8.94 -11.11
C ASP A 379 19.18 8.18 -12.33
N ALA A 380 18.58 7.00 -12.14
CA ALA A 380 17.89 6.29 -13.21
C ALA A 380 16.68 7.08 -13.76
N PHE A 381 15.86 7.67 -12.88
CA PHE A 381 14.71 8.48 -13.28
C PHE A 381 15.09 9.89 -13.78
N ARG A 382 16.25 10.41 -13.39
CA ARG A 382 16.83 11.69 -13.82
C ARG A 382 17.59 11.60 -15.14
N ALA A 383 18.07 10.40 -15.51
CA ALA A 383 18.83 10.15 -16.73
C ALA A 383 18.13 10.73 -17.96
N ARG A 384 18.90 11.27 -18.93
CA ARG A 384 18.32 12.01 -20.06
C ARG A 384 17.31 11.20 -20.89
N ALA A 385 17.48 9.87 -20.97
CA ALA A 385 16.54 8.96 -21.62
C ALA A 385 15.20 8.83 -20.88
N ALA A 386 15.20 8.94 -19.55
CA ALA A 386 13.99 8.90 -18.72
C ALA A 386 13.34 10.29 -18.59
N SER A 387 14.12 11.28 -18.13
CA SER A 387 13.68 12.67 -17.87
C SER A 387 12.39 12.73 -17.02
N LEU A 388 12.28 11.85 -16.02
CA LEU A 388 11.09 11.67 -15.17
C LEU A 388 11.17 12.42 -13.82
N ILE A 389 12.38 12.62 -13.29
CA ILE A 389 12.66 13.34 -12.03
C ILE A 389 13.64 14.49 -12.27
N MET A 390 13.44 15.60 -11.55
CA MET A 390 14.31 16.77 -11.43
C MET A 390 15.09 16.76 -10.09
N PRO A 391 16.26 17.44 -10.00
CA PRO A 391 16.92 18.25 -11.04
C PRO A 391 17.57 17.36 -12.11
N PHE A 392 17.68 17.84 -13.36
CA PHE A 392 18.25 17.03 -14.44
C PHE A 392 19.79 17.07 -14.43
N PRO A 393 20.49 16.02 -14.88
CA PRO A 393 21.94 16.09 -15.07
C PRO A 393 22.33 17.21 -16.05
N PRO A 394 23.42 17.96 -15.80
CA PRO A 394 24.52 17.64 -14.88
C PRO A 394 24.34 18.12 -13.43
N ASP A 395 23.20 18.72 -13.06
CA ASP A 395 23.00 19.27 -11.72
C ASP A 395 23.22 18.20 -10.64
N PRO A 396 23.97 18.48 -9.56
CA PRO A 396 24.28 17.49 -8.53
C PRO A 396 23.06 17.17 -7.66
N LEU A 397 23.04 15.97 -7.08
CA LEU A 397 22.20 15.63 -5.93
C LEU A 397 23.02 15.84 -4.66
N ASP A 398 23.21 17.09 -4.24
CA ASP A 398 23.59 17.39 -2.86
C ASP A 398 22.39 17.17 -1.91
N GLU A 399 22.57 17.41 -0.61
CA GLU A 399 21.52 17.16 0.38
C GLU A 399 20.37 18.19 0.32
N ASP A 400 20.60 19.38 -0.20
CA ASP A 400 19.63 20.49 -0.20
C ASP A 400 18.96 20.67 -1.58
N ALA A 401 19.45 19.98 -2.62
CA ALA A 401 18.83 19.84 -3.92
C ALA A 401 17.37 19.35 -3.85
N ILE A 402 16.46 20.09 -4.51
CA ILE A 402 15.03 19.79 -4.53
C ILE A 402 14.71 18.72 -5.56
N VAL A 403 14.35 17.55 -5.07
CA VAL A 403 13.83 16.43 -5.85
C VAL A 403 12.33 16.64 -6.11
N SER A 404 11.92 16.52 -7.36
CA SER A 404 10.52 16.63 -7.78
C SER A 404 10.27 15.85 -9.07
N VAL A 405 9.03 15.42 -9.33
CA VAL A 405 8.69 14.84 -10.65
C VAL A 405 8.66 15.91 -11.74
N SER A 406 9.16 15.56 -12.92
CA SER A 406 9.30 16.50 -14.05
C SER A 406 7.94 17.02 -14.54
N HIS A 407 6.91 16.17 -14.52
CA HIS A 407 5.52 16.55 -14.80
C HIS A 407 4.54 15.71 -13.97
N GLU A 408 3.40 16.27 -13.58
CA GLU A 408 2.32 15.57 -12.86
C GLU A 408 1.73 14.39 -13.66
N ALA A 409 1.94 14.38 -14.98
CA ALA A 409 1.51 13.33 -15.89
C ALA A 409 2.08 11.96 -15.49
N LEU A 410 3.32 11.91 -14.98
CA LEU A 410 3.93 10.68 -14.46
C LEU A 410 3.10 10.10 -13.32
N LEU A 411 2.72 10.94 -12.34
CA LEU A 411 1.99 10.49 -11.15
C LEU A 411 0.54 10.07 -11.47
N ARG A 412 -0.04 10.59 -12.57
CA ARG A 412 -1.41 10.27 -13.02
C ARG A 412 -1.46 9.03 -13.92
N GLN A 413 -0.46 8.83 -14.77
CA GLN A 413 -0.42 7.75 -15.76
C GLN A 413 0.31 6.48 -15.25
N TRP A 414 1.14 6.58 -14.22
CA TRP A 414 1.82 5.41 -13.66
C TRP A 414 0.89 4.63 -12.72
N GLU A 415 0.47 3.44 -13.13
CA GLU A 415 -0.49 2.59 -12.40
C GLU A 415 -0.03 2.32 -10.95
N ARG A 416 1.27 2.09 -10.73
CA ARG A 416 1.84 1.89 -9.38
C ARG A 416 1.56 3.06 -8.42
N VAL A 417 1.49 4.28 -8.94
CA VAL A 417 1.19 5.49 -8.14
C VAL A 417 -0.32 5.74 -8.12
N ALA A 418 -0.98 5.67 -9.27
CA ALA A 418 -2.32 6.18 -9.52
C ALA A 418 -3.47 5.17 -9.29
N ASP A 419 -3.21 3.88 -9.04
CA ASP A 419 -4.29 2.90 -8.85
C ASP A 419 -5.15 3.21 -7.61
N SER A 420 -6.36 3.72 -7.87
CA SER A 420 -7.35 4.09 -6.85
C SER A 420 -8.10 2.87 -6.27
N GLN A 421 -7.83 1.66 -6.74
CA GLN A 421 -8.41 0.44 -6.18
C GLN A 421 -7.79 0.08 -4.83
N PHE A 422 -8.58 -0.66 -4.04
CA PHE A 422 -8.16 -1.24 -2.78
C PHE A 422 -7.97 -2.76 -2.93
N ASP A 423 -7.10 -3.33 -2.09
CA ASP A 423 -6.97 -4.77 -1.95
C ASP A 423 -8.10 -5.36 -1.08
N ARG A 424 -8.14 -6.70 -0.95
CA ARG A 424 -9.15 -7.41 -0.13
C ARG A 424 -9.06 -7.10 1.37
N LYS A 425 -8.00 -6.43 1.84
CA LYS A 425 -7.79 -6.00 3.23
C LYS A 425 -8.10 -4.52 3.43
N GLY A 426 -8.55 -3.81 2.37
CA GLY A 426 -8.83 -2.38 2.40
C GLY A 426 -7.58 -1.50 2.33
N ARG A 427 -6.42 -2.03 1.91
CA ARG A 427 -5.21 -1.23 1.67
C ARG A 427 -5.25 -0.67 0.24
N ALA A 428 -4.96 0.61 0.09
CA ALA A 428 -4.82 1.23 -1.23
C ALA A 428 -3.66 0.62 -2.04
N ARG A 429 -3.91 0.34 -3.32
CA ARG A 429 -2.91 -0.22 -4.23
C ARG A 429 -1.92 0.85 -4.69
N GLY A 430 -2.41 1.94 -5.27
CA GLY A 430 -1.60 3.08 -5.70
C GLY A 430 -0.89 3.77 -4.54
N LEU A 431 0.38 4.14 -4.75
CA LEU A 431 1.24 4.74 -3.73
C LEU A 431 0.69 6.05 -3.16
N VAL A 432 0.06 6.91 -3.97
CA VAL A 432 -0.48 8.20 -3.48
C VAL A 432 -1.69 8.00 -2.56
N TYR A 433 -2.58 7.06 -2.89
CA TYR A 433 -3.72 6.71 -2.05
C TYR A 433 -3.30 5.97 -0.78
N ARG A 434 -2.21 5.20 -0.84
CA ARG A 434 -1.58 4.56 0.33
C ARG A 434 -0.95 5.61 1.26
N GLU A 435 -0.28 6.61 0.71
CA GLU A 435 0.25 7.74 1.47
C GLU A 435 -0.86 8.51 2.20
N PHE A 436 -1.94 8.83 1.50
CA PHE A 436 -3.11 9.48 2.10
C PHE A 436 -3.77 8.62 3.19
N GLN A 437 -3.93 7.31 2.94
CA GLN A 437 -4.48 6.36 3.91
C GLN A 437 -3.62 6.26 5.18
N ASP A 438 -2.29 6.13 5.01
CA ASP A 438 -1.36 6.05 6.13
C ASP A 438 -1.36 7.37 6.93
N GLY A 439 -1.39 8.53 6.28
CA GLY A 439 -1.53 9.84 6.94
C GLY A 439 -2.82 10.00 7.74
N MET A 440 -3.94 9.45 7.25
CA MET A 440 -5.20 9.39 7.99
C MET A 440 -5.14 8.46 9.22
N ILE A 441 -4.45 7.31 9.11
CA ILE A 441 -4.21 6.42 10.26
C ILE A 441 -3.34 7.14 11.30
N TRP A 442 -2.27 7.83 10.88
CA TRP A 442 -1.40 8.60 11.76
C TRP A 442 -2.16 9.70 12.52
N ARG A 443 -2.92 10.55 11.81
CA ARG A 443 -3.74 11.59 12.44
C ARG A 443 -4.75 11.00 13.45
N SER A 444 -5.39 9.88 13.11
CA SER A 444 -6.32 9.18 14.01
C SER A 444 -5.63 8.65 15.29
N LEU A 445 -4.38 8.17 15.18
CA LEU A 445 -3.57 7.75 16.32
C LEU A 445 -3.10 8.95 17.16
N ALA A 446 -2.67 10.04 16.53
CA ALA A 446 -2.27 11.26 17.22
C ALA A 446 -3.42 11.82 18.08
N THR A 447 -4.66 11.87 17.55
CA THR A 447 -5.83 12.26 18.36
C THR A 447 -6.12 11.28 19.51
N GLN A 448 -6.01 9.98 19.29
CA GLN A 448 -6.23 8.98 20.35
C GLN A 448 -5.13 9.03 21.43
N ALA A 449 -3.90 9.40 21.06
CA ALA A 449 -2.79 9.58 21.97
C ALA A 449 -2.99 10.79 22.91
N GLN A 450 -3.69 11.85 22.46
CA GLN A 450 -4.11 12.96 23.31
C GLN A 450 -5.05 12.48 24.42
N SER A 451 -6.03 11.64 24.07
CA SER A 451 -6.95 11.05 25.06
C SER A 451 -6.21 10.14 26.03
N HIS A 452 -5.26 9.32 25.55
CA HIS A 452 -4.41 8.48 26.41
C HIS A 452 -3.52 9.30 27.37
N ALA A 453 -3.01 10.44 26.92
CA ALA A 453 -2.22 11.34 27.77
C ALA A 453 -3.06 12.04 28.86
N GLN A 454 -4.40 12.08 28.72
CA GLN A 454 -5.33 12.58 29.73
C GLN A 454 -5.86 11.46 30.66
N ASP A 455 -6.00 10.24 30.14
CA ASP A 455 -6.47 9.05 30.84
C ASP A 455 -5.73 7.80 30.34
N ASP A 456 -4.83 7.27 31.16
CA ASP A 456 -3.94 6.15 30.81
C ASP A 456 -4.68 4.81 30.62
N THR A 457 -5.97 4.75 30.97
CA THR A 457 -6.83 3.59 30.71
C THR A 457 -7.33 3.53 29.26
N ILE A 458 -7.32 4.65 28.53
CA ILE A 458 -7.75 4.73 27.13
C ILE A 458 -6.66 4.11 26.24
N VAL A 459 -6.90 2.89 25.76
CA VAL A 459 -6.00 2.17 24.85
C VAL A 459 -6.74 1.67 23.62
N LEU A 460 -6.01 1.32 22.56
CA LEU A 460 -6.60 0.70 21.38
C LEU A 460 -7.17 -0.69 21.71
N GLY A 461 -8.39 -0.95 21.23
CA GLY A 461 -9.01 -2.28 21.33
C GLY A 461 -8.23 -3.35 20.56
N ALA A 462 -8.27 -4.60 21.02
CA ALA A 462 -7.38 -5.68 20.56
C ALA A 462 -7.26 -5.80 19.03
N ALA A 463 -8.38 -5.80 18.30
CA ALA A 463 -8.39 -5.89 16.83
C ALA A 463 -7.69 -4.69 16.15
N ALA A 464 -7.89 -3.48 16.67
CA ALA A 464 -7.22 -2.28 16.14
C ALA A 464 -5.72 -2.31 16.43
N THR A 465 -5.32 -2.79 17.61
CA THR A 465 -3.90 -3.00 17.98
C THR A 465 -3.25 -4.04 17.07
N GLU A 466 -3.88 -5.19 16.84
CA GLU A 466 -3.36 -6.23 15.92
C GLU A 466 -3.18 -5.72 14.49
N GLN A 467 -4.13 -4.92 14.00
CA GLN A 467 -4.07 -4.34 12.66
C GLN A 467 -2.99 -3.24 12.54
N ARG A 468 -2.89 -2.35 13.53
CA ARG A 468 -2.05 -1.15 13.47
C ARG A 468 -0.62 -1.36 13.95
N LEU A 469 -0.34 -2.32 14.84
CA LEU A 469 1.00 -2.50 15.42
C LEU A 469 2.08 -2.87 14.37
N PRO A 470 1.85 -3.75 13.38
CA PRO A 470 2.85 -4.03 12.34
C PRO A 470 3.13 -2.81 11.45
N TRP A 471 2.08 -2.02 11.15
CA TRP A 471 2.17 -0.79 10.39
C TRP A 471 2.95 0.29 11.15
N TYR A 472 2.64 0.49 12.43
CA TYR A 472 3.31 1.47 13.29
C TYR A 472 4.80 1.17 13.43
N ARG A 473 5.19 -0.10 13.56
CA ARG A 473 6.60 -0.54 13.60
C ARG A 473 7.37 -0.32 12.30
N ASP A 474 6.67 -0.02 11.21
CA ASP A 474 7.31 0.39 9.96
C ASP A 474 7.41 1.92 9.84
N ILE A 475 6.38 2.63 10.29
CA ILE A 475 6.36 4.11 10.40
C ILE A 475 7.40 4.62 11.41
N GLU A 476 7.62 3.92 12.54
CA GLU A 476 8.53 4.37 13.60
C GLU A 476 10.00 4.53 13.18
N LYS A 477 10.37 3.91 12.06
CA LYS A 477 11.70 4.04 11.45
C LYS A 477 11.88 5.34 10.65
N ARG A 478 10.82 6.12 10.44
CA ARG A 478 10.73 7.21 9.44
C ARG A 478 10.34 8.55 10.07
N PRO A 479 11.22 9.13 10.91
CA PRO A 479 10.90 10.35 11.66
C PRO A 479 10.56 11.56 10.78
N GLY A 480 11.09 11.65 9.55
CA GLY A 480 10.71 12.71 8.60
C GLY A 480 9.27 12.56 8.11
N TRP A 481 8.79 11.33 7.90
CA TRP A 481 7.40 11.07 7.50
C TRP A 481 6.42 11.41 8.61
N ILE A 482 6.76 11.03 9.85
CA ILE A 482 6.03 11.43 11.05
C ILE A 482 5.95 12.96 11.14
N ALA A 483 7.06 13.67 10.92
CA ALA A 483 7.10 15.13 10.94
C ALA A 483 6.21 15.76 9.84
N ARG A 484 6.11 15.17 8.64
CA ARG A 484 5.17 15.58 7.57
C ARG A 484 3.71 15.51 8.05
N HIS A 485 3.34 14.46 8.77
CA HIS A 485 1.94 14.21 9.18
C HIS A 485 1.58 14.70 10.60
N SER A 486 2.53 15.28 11.33
CA SER A 486 2.35 16.01 12.60
C SER A 486 2.64 17.53 12.44
N PRO A 487 1.87 18.27 11.63
CA PRO A 487 2.09 19.70 11.44
C PRO A 487 1.85 20.51 12.72
N GLN A 488 2.67 21.54 12.93
CA GLN A 488 2.54 22.45 14.06
C GLN A 488 1.15 23.09 14.08
N GLY A 489 0.35 22.78 15.12
CA GLY A 489 -0.97 23.40 15.32
C GLY A 489 -2.09 22.42 15.66
N VAL A 490 -1.97 21.13 15.32
CA VAL A 490 -2.96 20.12 15.77
C VAL A 490 -2.85 19.85 17.27
N LEU A 491 -1.68 20.09 17.87
CA LEU A 491 -1.38 19.73 19.27
C LEU A 491 -0.74 20.81 20.15
N GLY A 492 -0.31 21.95 19.59
CA GLY A 492 0.31 23.03 20.36
C GLY A 492 1.73 22.69 20.88
N ALA A 493 2.73 23.29 20.22
CA ALA A 493 4.16 23.21 20.56
C ALA A 493 4.84 21.81 20.48
N GLY A 494 5.47 21.58 19.33
CA GLY A 494 6.59 20.63 19.17
C GLY A 494 6.22 19.25 18.62
N SER A 495 6.68 18.95 17.40
CA SER A 495 6.54 17.64 16.72
C SER A 495 7.08 16.44 17.52
N THR A 496 7.94 16.68 18.50
CA THR A 496 8.49 15.68 19.42
C THR A 496 7.48 15.16 20.45
N ARG A 497 6.45 15.94 20.82
CA ARG A 497 5.41 15.51 21.79
C ARG A 497 4.40 14.56 21.17
N ASP A 498 3.98 14.83 19.93
CA ASP A 498 3.04 14.00 19.18
C ASP A 498 3.60 12.58 19.01
N TRP A 499 4.88 12.48 18.63
CA TRP A 499 5.59 11.22 18.49
C TRP A 499 5.60 10.40 19.78
N ALA A 500 6.06 11.00 20.89
CA ALA A 500 6.14 10.32 22.19
C ALA A 500 4.76 9.84 22.66
N SER A 501 3.73 10.69 22.54
CA SER A 501 2.35 10.36 22.92
C SER A 501 1.81 9.15 22.14
N VAL A 502 2.06 9.07 20.82
CA VAL A 502 1.63 7.92 20.00
C VAL A 502 2.42 6.67 20.36
N ALA A 503 3.74 6.79 20.61
CA ALA A 503 4.56 5.67 21.04
C ALA A 503 4.08 5.08 22.38
N ASP A 504 3.73 5.93 23.36
CA ASP A 504 3.19 5.52 24.65
C ASP A 504 1.83 4.82 24.51
N LEU A 505 0.90 5.38 23.73
CA LEU A 505 -0.39 4.74 23.40
C LEU A 505 -0.18 3.36 22.76
N MET A 506 0.71 3.25 21.76
CA MET A 506 0.97 2.00 21.05
C MET A 506 1.61 0.95 21.97
N ALA A 507 2.52 1.37 22.85
CA ALA A 507 3.14 0.50 23.85
C ALA A 507 2.14 0.05 24.93
N ALA A 508 1.25 0.93 25.40
CA ALA A 508 0.16 0.59 26.32
C ALA A 508 -0.82 -0.40 25.68
N SER A 509 -1.15 -0.18 24.41
CA SER A 509 -2.06 -1.04 23.63
C SER A 509 -1.47 -2.43 23.37
N ASP A 510 -0.19 -2.56 23.03
CA ASP A 510 0.49 -3.87 22.90
C ASP A 510 0.55 -4.61 24.24
N ARG A 511 0.84 -3.90 25.35
CA ARG A 511 0.77 -4.49 26.71
C ARG A 511 -0.64 -5.01 27.02
N ASN A 512 -1.70 -4.27 26.65
CA ASN A 512 -3.08 -4.71 26.86
C ASN A 512 -3.45 -5.93 26.01
N LEU A 513 -3.12 -5.90 24.71
CA LEU A 513 -3.34 -7.01 23.77
C LEU A 513 -2.67 -8.30 24.25
N ARG A 514 -1.44 -8.22 24.77
CA ARG A 514 -0.73 -9.38 25.34
C ARG A 514 -1.44 -9.93 26.57
N ARG A 515 -1.89 -9.06 27.50
CA ARG A 515 -2.67 -9.46 28.68
C ARG A 515 -3.97 -10.18 28.28
N GLU A 516 -4.69 -9.66 27.30
CA GLU A 516 -5.94 -10.27 26.82
C GLU A 516 -5.68 -11.65 26.17
N LYS A 517 -4.65 -11.76 25.33
CA LYS A 517 -4.21 -13.05 24.75
C LYS A 517 -3.82 -14.07 25.81
N ASP A 518 -3.08 -13.65 26.85
CA ASP A 518 -2.69 -14.51 27.96
C ASP A 518 -3.91 -14.97 28.78
N LEU A 519 -4.90 -14.10 29.00
CA LEU A 519 -6.16 -14.46 29.65
C LEU A 519 -6.94 -15.49 28.84
N VAL A 520 -7.11 -15.27 27.53
CA VAL A 520 -7.77 -16.24 26.62
C VAL A 520 -7.01 -17.58 26.58
N ALA A 521 -5.66 -17.55 26.56
CA ALA A 521 -4.83 -18.75 26.59
C ALA A 521 -4.97 -19.52 27.92
N ARG A 522 -5.00 -18.81 29.06
CA ARG A 522 -5.25 -19.41 30.39
C ARG A 522 -6.64 -20.04 30.47
N LEU A 523 -7.68 -19.36 29.98
CA LEU A 523 -9.04 -19.90 29.94
C LEU A 523 -9.11 -21.17 29.08
N ARG A 524 -8.52 -21.16 27.87
CA ARG A 524 -8.42 -22.37 27.02
C ARG A 524 -7.63 -23.50 27.67
N ARG A 525 -6.54 -23.20 28.40
CA ARG A 525 -5.75 -24.21 29.14
C ARG A 525 -6.55 -24.82 30.29
N ASN A 526 -7.24 -23.98 31.08
CA ASN A 526 -8.09 -24.43 32.18
C ASN A 526 -9.27 -25.25 31.66
N GLN A 527 -9.92 -24.83 30.58
CA GLN A 527 -10.99 -25.60 29.93
C GLN A 527 -10.49 -26.98 29.48
N ARG A 528 -9.30 -27.07 28.84
CA ARG A 528 -8.68 -28.37 28.48
C ARG A 528 -8.40 -29.25 29.70
N LEU A 529 -7.87 -28.68 30.79
CA LEU A 529 -7.64 -29.41 32.05
C LEU A 529 -8.95 -29.95 32.63
N VAL A 530 -10.00 -29.11 32.73
CA VAL A 530 -11.33 -29.52 33.21
C VAL A 530 -11.93 -30.61 32.31
N SER A 531 -11.82 -30.49 30.98
CA SER A 531 -12.26 -31.54 30.05
C SER A 531 -11.49 -32.86 30.24
N MET A 532 -10.17 -32.83 30.46
CA MET A 532 -9.39 -34.03 30.75
C MET A 532 -9.77 -34.66 32.10
N PHE A 533 -10.00 -33.87 33.15
CA PHE A 533 -10.50 -34.38 34.43
C PHE A 533 -11.90 -35.00 34.29
N ALA A 534 -12.81 -34.37 33.54
CA ALA A 534 -14.13 -34.93 33.27
C ALA A 534 -14.06 -36.27 32.52
N ILE A 535 -13.21 -36.37 31.49
CA ILE A 535 -12.97 -37.63 30.76
C ILE A 535 -12.37 -38.69 31.70
N GLY A 536 -11.40 -38.31 32.55
CA GLY A 536 -10.80 -39.20 33.54
C GLY A 536 -11.80 -39.73 34.58
N ILE A 537 -12.71 -38.89 35.05
CA ILE A 537 -13.81 -39.28 35.96
C ILE A 537 -14.75 -40.27 35.26
N VAL A 538 -15.15 -40.01 34.01
CA VAL A 538 -16.00 -40.93 33.23
C VAL A 538 -15.29 -42.27 32.97
N ALA A 539 -14.00 -42.26 32.66
CA ALA A 539 -13.22 -43.49 32.51
C ALA A 539 -13.13 -44.28 33.83
N LEU A 540 -12.95 -43.59 34.96
CA LEU A 540 -12.89 -44.20 36.29
C LEU A 540 -14.24 -44.80 36.72
N THR A 541 -15.38 -44.12 36.46
CA THR A 541 -16.69 -44.67 36.79
C THR A 541 -17.05 -45.87 35.91
N VAL A 542 -16.68 -45.88 34.63
CA VAL A 542 -16.79 -47.05 33.75
C VAL A 542 -15.91 -48.21 34.24
N ALA A 543 -14.66 -47.95 34.61
CA ALA A 543 -13.77 -48.97 35.16
C ALA A 543 -14.31 -49.57 36.49
N LEU A 544 -14.85 -48.73 37.36
CA LEU A 544 -15.48 -49.16 38.62
C LEU A 544 -16.74 -49.99 38.35
N ALA A 545 -17.58 -49.59 37.39
CA ALA A 545 -18.77 -50.36 37.00
C ALA A 545 -18.40 -51.74 36.43
N ILE A 546 -17.33 -51.82 35.62
CA ILE A 546 -16.78 -53.09 35.12
C ILE A 546 -16.27 -53.96 36.29
N LEU A 547 -15.51 -53.38 37.24
CA LEU A 547 -15.01 -54.09 38.41
C LEU A 547 -16.14 -54.66 39.28
N VAL A 548 -17.18 -53.86 39.53
CA VAL A 548 -18.39 -54.29 40.26
C VAL A 548 -19.10 -55.42 39.49
N ALA A 549 -19.25 -55.31 38.17
CA ALA A 549 -19.87 -56.35 37.36
C ALA A 549 -19.07 -57.67 37.35
N VAL A 550 -17.73 -57.61 37.33
CA VAL A 550 -16.86 -58.79 37.44
C VAL A 550 -16.98 -59.43 38.84
N ASN A 551 -17.00 -58.63 39.90
CA ASN A 551 -17.18 -59.15 41.26
C ASN A 551 -18.59 -59.75 41.47
N MET A 552 -19.64 -59.15 40.92
CA MET A 552 -20.99 -59.74 40.94
C MET A 552 -21.04 -61.09 40.21
N ARG A 553 -20.32 -61.24 39.09
CA ARG A 553 -20.21 -62.54 38.39
C ARG A 553 -19.50 -63.59 39.23
N SER A 554 -18.36 -63.26 39.85
CA SER A 554 -17.61 -64.23 40.66
C SER A 554 -18.36 -64.67 41.92
N TRP A 555 -19.17 -63.79 42.52
CA TRP A 555 -20.10 -64.15 43.59
C TRP A 555 -21.21 -65.10 43.10
N ALA A 556 -21.87 -64.78 41.98
CA ALA A 556 -22.91 -65.64 41.40
C ALA A 556 -22.39 -67.01 40.94
N GLU A 557 -21.11 -67.12 40.56
CA GLU A 557 -20.46 -68.40 40.25
C GLU A 557 -20.19 -69.24 41.51
N LYS A 558 -19.75 -68.62 42.62
CA LYS A 558 -19.61 -69.31 43.91
C LYS A 558 -20.94 -69.87 44.41
N GLU A 559 -21.99 -69.05 44.43
CA GLU A 559 -23.32 -69.44 44.88
C GLU A 559 -23.89 -70.62 44.06
N LYS A 560 -23.66 -70.64 42.74
CA LYS A 560 -23.97 -71.80 41.89
C LYS A 560 -23.16 -73.05 42.24
N SER A 561 -21.88 -72.91 42.55
CA SER A 561 -21.02 -74.05 42.89
C SER A 561 -21.41 -74.70 44.23
N GLU A 562 -21.81 -73.89 45.21
CA GLU A 562 -22.29 -74.36 46.52
C GLU A 562 -23.64 -75.07 46.38
N ALA A 563 -24.59 -74.49 45.64
CA ALA A 563 -25.88 -75.14 45.34
C ALA A 563 -25.73 -76.48 44.60
N GLN A 564 -24.75 -76.60 43.68
CA GLN A 564 -24.46 -77.88 43.01
C GLN A 564 -23.84 -78.92 43.95
N ALA A 565 -23.00 -78.49 44.92
CA ALA A 565 -22.39 -79.36 45.91
C ALA A 565 -23.36 -79.86 46.99
N GLU A 566 -24.40 -79.10 47.33
CA GLU A 566 -25.50 -79.59 48.16
C GLU A 566 -26.36 -80.61 47.40
N LEU A 567 -26.67 -80.35 46.13
CA LEU A 567 -27.46 -81.26 45.30
C LEU A 567 -26.79 -82.63 45.10
N SER A 568 -25.46 -82.69 45.00
CA SER A 568 -24.72 -83.96 44.91
C SER A 568 -24.78 -84.75 46.22
N LYS A 569 -24.57 -84.10 47.38
CA LYS A 569 -24.72 -84.73 48.71
C LYS A 569 -26.15 -85.24 48.96
N ALA A 570 -27.16 -84.50 48.51
CA ALA A 570 -28.56 -84.92 48.58
C ALA A 570 -28.84 -86.17 47.72
N ARG A 571 -28.18 -86.31 46.56
CA ARG A 571 -28.30 -87.50 45.70
C ARG A 571 -27.59 -88.73 46.30
N GLU A 572 -26.40 -88.55 46.88
CA GLU A 572 -25.67 -89.65 47.53
C GLU A 572 -26.44 -90.21 48.75
N THR A 573 -27.00 -89.32 49.59
CA THR A 573 -27.83 -89.72 50.73
C THR A 573 -29.14 -90.40 50.31
N ALA A 574 -29.78 -89.93 49.23
CA ALA A 574 -30.96 -90.60 48.66
C ALA A 574 -30.64 -92.02 48.15
N ALA A 575 -29.50 -92.21 47.47
CA ALA A 575 -29.04 -93.51 46.98
C ALA A 575 -28.65 -94.48 48.13
N ALA A 576 -28.02 -93.97 49.19
CA ALA A 576 -27.72 -94.75 50.39
C ALA A 576 -29.00 -95.25 51.09
N ASN A 577 -30.02 -94.39 51.22
CA ASN A 577 -31.29 -94.75 51.84
C ASN A 577 -32.09 -95.79 51.02
N THR A 578 -32.03 -95.76 49.68
CA THR A 578 -32.66 -96.81 48.85
C THR A 578 -31.98 -98.17 49.03
N SER A 579 -30.65 -98.19 49.14
CA SER A 579 -29.87 -99.41 49.43
C SER A 579 -30.18 -99.99 50.82
N ALA A 580 -30.39 -99.13 51.83
CA ALA A 580 -30.78 -99.54 53.17
C ALA A 580 -32.19 -100.17 53.22
N LEU A 581 -33.17 -99.56 52.54
CA LEU A 581 -34.53 -100.11 52.43
C LEU A 581 -34.55 -101.47 51.73
N TYR A 582 -33.70 -101.67 50.71
CA TYR A 582 -33.58 -102.94 50.00
C TYR A 582 -33.12 -104.09 50.91
N LYS A 583 -32.16 -103.84 51.80
CA LYS A 583 -31.72 -104.84 52.80
C LYS A 583 -32.81 -105.19 53.80
N ILE A 584 -33.54 -104.21 54.32
CA ILE A 584 -34.62 -104.43 55.31
C ILE A 584 -35.74 -105.29 54.71
N GLN A 585 -36.10 -105.07 53.43
CA GLN A 585 -37.07 -105.94 52.75
C GLN A 585 -36.56 -107.37 52.58
N LEU A 586 -35.28 -107.55 52.23
CA LEU A 586 -34.66 -108.88 52.09
C LEU A 586 -34.70 -109.67 53.40
N ASP A 587 -34.27 -109.05 54.51
CA ASP A 587 -34.26 -109.68 55.84
C ASP A 587 -35.68 -110.07 56.32
N SER A 588 -36.68 -109.23 56.00
CA SER A 588 -38.08 -109.53 56.35
C SER A 588 -38.64 -110.76 55.60
N ALA A 589 -38.21 -110.99 54.35
CA ALA A 589 -38.60 -112.15 53.56
C ALA A 589 -37.96 -113.44 54.08
N GLU A 590 -36.68 -113.40 54.50
CA GLU A 590 -36.03 -114.54 55.16
C GLU A 590 -36.67 -114.88 56.52
N ALA A 591 -37.02 -113.87 57.33
CA ALA A 591 -37.66 -114.06 58.62
C ALA A 591 -39.05 -114.72 58.50
N MET A 592 -39.80 -114.41 57.44
CA MET A 592 -41.10 -115.04 57.16
C MET A 592 -40.94 -116.51 56.74
N ALA A 593 -39.95 -116.82 55.91
CA ALA A 593 -39.66 -118.20 55.49
C ALA A 593 -39.28 -119.11 56.67
N ARG A 594 -38.48 -118.61 57.62
CA ARG A 594 -38.04 -119.40 58.80
C ARG A 594 -39.19 -119.74 59.77
N ARG A 595 -40.25 -118.92 59.85
CA ARG A 595 -41.43 -119.24 60.67
C ARG A 595 -42.32 -120.34 60.08
N TYR A 596 -42.37 -120.48 58.76
CA TYR A 596 -43.22 -121.48 58.10
C TYR A 596 -42.67 -122.91 58.23
N CYS A 597 -41.35 -123.08 58.29
CA CYS A 597 -40.71 -124.40 58.38
C CYS A 597 -40.63 -125.00 59.80
N ALA A 598 -40.97 -124.24 60.84
CA ALA A 598 -40.86 -124.69 62.24
C ALA A 598 -42.10 -125.42 62.79
N GLY A 599 -43.17 -125.57 61.99
CA GLY A 599 -44.47 -126.05 62.46
C GLY A 599 -44.88 -127.48 62.10
N ALA A 600 -44.06 -128.23 61.35
CA ALA A 600 -44.50 -129.49 60.72
C ALA A 600 -43.49 -130.64 60.79
N SER A 601 -43.46 -131.34 61.92
CA SER A 601 -43.01 -132.74 62.01
C SER A 601 -43.93 -133.52 62.96
N GLY A 602 -44.97 -134.15 62.41
CA GLY A 602 -45.96 -134.83 63.24
C GLY A 602 -47.29 -135.21 62.57
N GLY A 603 -47.28 -135.80 61.36
CA GLY A 603 -48.43 -136.57 60.85
C GLY A 603 -48.91 -136.27 59.43
N SER A 604 -48.93 -137.34 58.62
CA SER A 604 -49.60 -137.52 57.32
C SER A 604 -49.21 -136.62 56.14
N ALA A 605 -48.86 -137.26 55.03
CA ALA A 605 -48.65 -136.64 53.73
C ALA A 605 -49.99 -136.37 52.99
N VAL A 606 -49.97 -135.43 52.03
CA VAL A 606 -50.47 -135.55 50.64
C VAL A 606 -50.20 -134.22 49.92
N GLU A 607 -49.52 -134.29 48.77
CA GLU A 607 -49.40 -133.32 47.64
C GLU A 607 -49.15 -131.81 47.90
N LEU A 608 -48.43 -131.13 46.97
CA LEU A 608 -48.74 -129.76 46.47
C LEU A 608 -47.68 -129.26 45.46
N PRO A 609 -47.84 -129.56 44.16
CA PRO A 609 -47.11 -128.90 43.05
C PRO A 609 -47.40 -127.39 42.86
N CYS A 610 -48.05 -126.71 43.82
CA CYS A 610 -48.41 -125.29 43.72
C CYS A 610 -47.27 -124.34 44.09
N TYR A 611 -46.36 -124.77 44.98
CA TYR A 611 -45.35 -123.90 45.61
C TYR A 611 -44.36 -123.33 44.58
N GLU A 612 -43.94 -124.12 43.59
CA GLU A 612 -43.09 -123.63 42.50
C GLU A 612 -43.77 -122.58 41.60
N ARG A 613 -45.10 -122.69 41.39
CA ARG A 613 -45.83 -121.68 40.60
C ARG A 613 -45.90 -120.34 41.31
N GLN A 614 -46.23 -120.32 42.61
CA GLN A 614 -46.25 -119.08 43.39
C GLN A 614 -44.86 -118.46 43.53
N LYS A 615 -43.82 -119.28 43.75
CA LYS A 615 -42.42 -118.81 43.79
C LYS A 615 -41.99 -118.13 42.48
N ARG A 616 -42.36 -118.67 41.32
CA ARG A 616 -42.07 -118.04 40.01
C ARG A 616 -42.85 -116.75 39.79
N ALA A 617 -44.12 -116.68 40.20
CA ALA A 617 -44.93 -115.46 40.08
C ALA A 617 -44.34 -114.31 40.93
N TYR A 618 -44.01 -114.58 42.20
CA TYR A 618 -43.44 -113.58 43.11
C TYR A 618 -42.09 -113.04 42.62
N LEU A 619 -41.20 -113.91 42.11
CA LEU A 619 -39.91 -113.50 41.54
C LEU A 619 -40.06 -112.69 40.24
N GLN A 620 -41.08 -112.94 39.42
CA GLN A 620 -41.35 -112.14 38.22
C GLN A 620 -41.88 -110.73 38.57
N GLU A 621 -42.69 -110.62 39.62
CA GLU A 621 -43.23 -109.33 40.09
C GLU A 621 -42.12 -108.45 40.70
N LEU A 622 -41.24 -109.04 41.51
CA LEU A 622 -40.02 -108.39 42.03
C LEU A 622 -39.10 -107.88 40.90
N ALA A 623 -38.87 -108.69 39.87
CA ALA A 623 -38.08 -108.27 38.70
C ALA A 623 -38.74 -107.16 37.87
N ARG A 624 -40.09 -107.06 37.88
CA ARG A 624 -40.84 -105.96 37.27
C ARG A 624 -40.63 -104.66 38.03
N ASN A 625 -40.75 -104.69 39.35
CA ASN A 625 -40.60 -103.51 40.21
C ASN A 625 -39.16 -102.98 40.19
N ALA A 626 -38.16 -103.87 40.17
CA ALA A 626 -36.76 -103.47 40.00
C ALA A 626 -36.47 -102.76 38.65
N ARG A 627 -37.16 -103.15 37.56
CA ARG A 627 -37.06 -102.48 36.26
C ARG A 627 -37.84 -101.15 36.20
N ALA A 628 -38.98 -101.06 36.89
CA ALA A 628 -39.74 -99.82 37.01
C ALA A 628 -38.97 -98.74 37.80
N ALA A 629 -38.20 -99.13 38.82
CA ALA A 629 -37.34 -98.22 39.59
C ALA A 629 -36.12 -97.70 38.80
N ALA A 630 -35.76 -98.34 37.67
CA ALA A 630 -34.60 -97.98 36.87
C ALA A 630 -34.90 -97.02 35.69
N VAL A 631 -36.17 -96.63 35.46
CA VAL A 631 -36.57 -95.78 34.33
C VAL A 631 -37.58 -94.70 34.76
N LEU A 632 -37.06 -93.56 35.24
CA LEU A 632 -37.69 -92.25 35.22
C LEU A 632 -36.60 -91.18 34.93
N PRO A 633 -36.93 -90.04 34.28
CA PRO A 633 -36.25 -89.71 33.04
C PRO A 633 -35.09 -88.71 33.16
N GLN A 634 -34.15 -88.81 32.22
CA GLN A 634 -33.37 -87.66 31.78
C GLN A 634 -34.27 -86.68 31.02
N GLN A 635 -33.92 -85.39 31.06
CA GLN A 635 -34.58 -84.24 30.41
C GLN A 635 -35.84 -83.70 31.10
N ALA A 636 -35.65 -82.55 31.77
CA ALA A 636 -36.63 -81.47 31.80
C ALA A 636 -35.90 -80.18 31.40
N ALA A 637 -36.15 -79.69 30.19
CA ALA A 637 -35.74 -78.34 29.80
C ALA A 637 -36.67 -77.32 30.49
N PRO A 638 -36.18 -76.13 30.88
CA PRO A 638 -37.04 -75.10 31.44
C PRO A 638 -38.01 -74.57 30.36
N PRO A 639 -39.29 -74.35 30.67
CA PRO A 639 -40.25 -73.83 29.70
C PRO A 639 -39.98 -72.36 29.37
N THR A 640 -40.01 -72.05 28.08
CA THR A 640 -40.14 -70.67 27.58
C THR A 640 -41.53 -70.13 27.93
N GLY A 641 -41.61 -69.24 28.91
CA GLY A 641 -42.79 -68.40 29.19
C GLY A 641 -42.62 -67.02 28.55
N THR A 642 -43.35 -66.75 27.49
CA THR A 642 -43.26 -65.49 26.72
C THR A 642 -43.91 -64.28 27.42
N ALA A 643 -43.43 -63.11 27.01
CA ALA A 643 -43.89 -61.79 27.42
C ALA A 643 -45.43 -61.59 27.44
N PHE A 644 -45.88 -60.75 28.37
CA PHE A 644 -47.06 -59.91 28.17
C PHE A 644 -46.65 -58.43 28.21
N SER A 645 -46.90 -57.75 27.11
CA SER A 645 -46.89 -56.28 27.01
C SER A 645 -48.32 -55.78 27.25
N PRO A 646 -48.53 -54.62 27.90
CA PRO A 646 -49.82 -53.94 27.88
C PRO A 646 -49.99 -53.18 26.57
N PHE A 647 -50.96 -53.60 25.74
CA PHE A 647 -51.40 -52.84 24.57
C PHE A 647 -52.83 -52.35 24.78
N ILE A 648 -53.00 -51.03 24.88
CA ILE A 648 -54.26 -50.32 24.58
C ILE A 648 -53.90 -49.22 23.59
N GLY A 649 -54.50 -49.26 22.40
CA GLY A 649 -54.31 -48.25 21.34
C GLY A 649 -55.58 -47.41 21.12
N GLY A 650 -55.46 -46.29 20.41
CA GLY A 650 -56.61 -45.44 20.04
C GLY A 650 -56.24 -44.18 19.25
N VAL A 651 -56.80 -44.04 18.04
CA VAL A 651 -56.45 -43.08 16.95
C VAL A 651 -57.69 -42.99 16.02
N PRO A 652 -58.02 -41.89 15.26
CA PRO A 652 -57.36 -40.58 15.08
C PRO A 652 -58.26 -39.32 15.29
N GLY A 653 -57.69 -38.11 15.13
CA GLY A 653 -58.21 -37.14 14.14
C GLY A 653 -58.99 -35.89 14.59
N LEU A 654 -58.61 -34.74 13.99
CA LEU A 654 -59.43 -33.54 13.65
C LEU A 654 -60.06 -32.72 14.83
N ALA A 655 -59.91 -31.40 14.96
CA ALA A 655 -59.77 -30.34 13.95
C ALA A 655 -59.43 -28.94 14.56
N ARG A 656 -59.17 -27.97 13.65
CA ARG A 656 -59.12 -26.49 13.81
C ARG A 656 -57.87 -25.84 14.42
N ALA A 657 -57.09 -25.25 13.52
CA ALA A 657 -56.16 -24.12 13.71
C ALA A 657 -56.94 -22.78 13.68
N PRO A 658 -56.32 -21.59 13.48
CA PRO A 658 -54.94 -21.16 13.77
C PRO A 658 -54.90 -19.89 14.65
N GLN A 659 -53.72 -19.43 15.10
CA GLN A 659 -53.44 -17.99 15.12
C GLN A 659 -51.94 -17.65 15.11
N SER A 660 -51.62 -16.64 14.30
CA SER A 660 -50.35 -15.92 14.19
C SER A 660 -50.28 -14.76 15.19
N GLY A 661 -49.08 -14.39 15.65
CA GLY A 661 -48.83 -13.20 16.47
C GLY A 661 -47.62 -13.44 17.40
N ASP A 662 -46.38 -13.14 17.05
CA ASP A 662 -45.75 -11.84 16.73
C ASP A 662 -45.32 -11.04 17.99
N LYS A 663 -44.04 -10.65 18.02
CA LYS A 663 -43.29 -9.83 19.01
C LYS A 663 -43.02 -10.44 20.41
N LYS A 664 -41.90 -10.15 21.06
CA LYS A 664 -40.84 -9.14 20.79
C LYS A 664 -39.45 -9.77 20.61
#